data_AF-A0A369K6A6-F1
#
_entry.id   AF-A0A369K6A6-F1
#
_cell.length_a   1.000
_cell.length_b   1.000
_cell.length_c   1.000
_cell.angle_alpha   90.00
_cell.angle_beta   90.00
_cell.angle_gamma   90.00
#
_symmetry.space_group_name_H-M   'P 1'
#
loop_
_entity.id
_entity.type
_entity.pdbx_description
1 polymer ?
#
loop_
_entity_poly.entity_id
_entity_poly.type
_entity_poly.pdbx_seq_one_letter_code
_entity_poly.pdbx_strand_id
1 'polypeptide(L)'
;MSEVGPGQTSQVQSPGFFSWVIPAFKSRRTLKTWIRCCTALAASLVLMVVNKSLVNMGQAAFFASIVAVMLPPYIALSLFVLAAFTLLFGMVLGWAWGAAAMAAALSARSQALLSQQQQQAQASLVEGIPQALQYQRFVFEGRFLDPRSTVVYGVFFFIGTFALGTLRAFIPKLALLSIFGSIVLDIVCSYGPLFPTAQYTLPKLFIIPTGYYVAIAIATLVLIFPESLNRVWLTTLGNEFLDPIAQIMALQSKSLNSRPSDRKVWDKLTDESYTSRQTLIAGTQGLLGQIGMTDLELSVGRLGPGDLKRICVELKSVMFRAAGLHAFQIFVKKTSTLYEAAAAANEEKAPGRYMNLQQQMREHETKHGHDLDSLVPILAASSAELRAACEAAISGASDWIRDCNSGRWAGFFSRPDKARSDARHEVLVQRLAAVRGTLEHFREVERVRLIKPFERFFDTTTGVRVKSEKGDKTSEVFSARSLYICFVFSYALDAFADRLVKFLEIIIDLDGKRPEPRLWAPSGFGKLGRKLMSRREIDKHAVPLSMGTSDDPTAFDNVSDESDDEDEEAGEILEDKCSRKNPDALPPTTAFGRALLRFGQVLRFFKSPEGIFGLRLAVVSIALWVPSVLRTSAWFYYGNRGVWALIMAQTGLAVYAGDQIAGFIVRLAGTVLGLLVGMAVWYIGAGSGDGNPYGIVIATTAFVAPFLLGRLAAPAQQMMLWTMSGVTVVFVVGYSWIDTHLPVLVNAGVGVTVSWKRALLVIIGFTASFIVMMFPRPTSSRSLVRQTLAATTGELGHILAIEIEALLAEEARARAGHHEKVPFVGDQSDQKASPKEQRVRKIAHKVLVVVTRLQALTPSLQTAKFEPHMSGTWPHEKYQRLFATHMNILSSLVLFTGAFAQLDTKWCSILIHQTPLLNPNLLSDIFSNISILSYALAGAHPLPPSLPSLRDRIVYHERLAAHIYPGSKKESDTDSSDTDIRDLEFVGNTIDGSTLGFEELSLDILMDEQLPAHATALVALSNVVSLVDEMSEIVKDLCGELTFHGFQEFQKDFVGREEKVIGGGFSHRIGLR
;
A
#
# COMPACT_ATOMS: atom_id res chain seq x y z
N MET A 1 29.98 30.57 19.15
CA MET A 1 30.21 30.57 17.69
C MET A 1 30.21 29.14 17.18
N SER A 2 29.04 28.68 16.77
CA SER A 2 28.77 27.75 15.64
C SER A 2 27.26 27.53 15.67
N GLU A 3 26.57 28.22 14.75
CA GLU A 3 25.12 28.34 14.64
C GLU A 3 24.44 26.97 14.54
N VAL A 4 23.40 26.78 15.34
CA VAL A 4 22.46 25.67 15.22
C VAL A 4 21.23 26.21 14.51
N GLY A 5 21.09 25.91 13.22
CA GLY A 5 19.97 26.36 12.40
C GLY A 5 18.63 25.75 12.83
N PRO A 6 17.50 26.48 12.67
CA PRO A 6 16.18 26.00 13.07
C PRO A 6 15.62 25.09 11.96
N GLY A 7 15.82 23.78 12.10
CA GLY A 7 15.36 22.82 11.08
C GLY A 7 15.32 21.35 11.53
N GLN A 8 15.42 21.05 12.82
CA GLN A 8 15.25 19.69 13.31
C GLN A 8 13.77 19.35 13.46
N THR A 9 13.17 18.89 12.37
CA THR A 9 11.99 18.01 12.45
C THR A 9 12.32 16.89 13.43
N SER A 10 11.52 16.77 14.49
CA SER A 10 11.61 15.70 15.49
C SER A 10 11.69 14.34 14.78
N GLN A 11 12.89 13.77 14.76
CA GLN A 11 13.11 12.42 14.27
C GLN A 11 12.26 11.49 15.13
N VAL A 12 11.18 10.97 14.53
CA VAL A 12 10.38 9.88 15.09
C VAL A 12 11.38 8.77 15.44
N GLN A 13 11.55 8.49 16.74
CA GLN A 13 12.40 7.40 17.19
C GLN A 13 11.87 6.12 16.55
N SER A 14 12.59 5.61 15.55
CA SER A 14 12.21 4.36 14.89
C SER A 14 12.12 3.27 15.96
N PRO A 15 11.03 2.48 16.00
CA PRO A 15 10.88 1.43 16.99
C PRO A 15 12.12 0.53 16.97
N GLY A 16 12.69 0.25 18.15
CA GLY A 16 13.89 -0.57 18.25
C GLY A 16 13.71 -1.92 17.57
N PHE A 17 14.81 -2.51 17.08
CA PHE A 17 14.81 -3.73 16.26
C PHE A 17 14.00 -4.90 16.87
N PHE A 18 13.94 -5.00 18.20
CA PHE A 18 13.25 -6.03 18.99
C PHE A 18 11.95 -5.56 19.68
N SER A 19 11.41 -4.40 19.30
CA SER A 19 10.19 -3.82 19.91
C SER A 19 8.96 -4.73 19.83
N TRP A 20 8.93 -5.66 18.87
CA TRP A 20 7.84 -6.61 18.64
C TRP A 20 7.81 -7.80 19.61
N VAL A 21 8.91 -8.09 20.34
CA VAL A 21 9.03 -9.30 21.17
C VAL A 21 8.02 -9.32 22.32
N ILE A 22 7.90 -8.22 23.06
CA ILE A 22 6.99 -8.14 24.22
C ILE A 22 5.52 -8.23 23.78
N PRO A 23 5.06 -7.49 22.75
CA PRO A 23 3.71 -7.68 22.18
C PRO A 23 3.44 -9.11 21.72
N ALA A 24 4.42 -9.78 21.12
CA ALA A 24 4.26 -11.14 20.60
C ALA A 24 3.92 -12.16 21.71
N PHE A 25 4.59 -12.09 22.85
CA PHE A 25 4.31 -12.97 23.99
C PHE A 25 3.02 -12.62 24.74
N LYS A 26 2.58 -11.36 24.70
CA LYS A 26 1.28 -10.95 25.28
C LYS A 26 0.09 -11.47 24.47
N SER A 27 0.26 -11.64 23.15
CA SER A 27 -0.80 -12.14 22.27
C SER A 27 -0.99 -13.65 22.42
N ARG A 28 -2.09 -14.07 23.04
CA ARG A 28 -2.50 -15.50 23.14
C ARG A 28 -2.64 -16.16 21.76
N ARG A 29 -3.04 -15.41 20.74
CA ARG A 29 -3.17 -15.93 19.36
C ARG A 29 -1.80 -16.24 18.78
N THR A 30 -0.87 -15.29 18.86
CA THR A 30 0.51 -15.47 18.38
C THR A 30 1.18 -16.64 19.06
N LEU A 31 0.97 -16.81 20.38
CA LEU A 31 1.51 -17.95 21.13
C LEU A 31 0.93 -19.30 20.67
N LYS A 32 -0.39 -19.40 20.46
CA LYS A 32 -1.03 -20.62 19.94
C LYS A 32 -0.50 -21.00 18.57
N THR A 33 -0.39 -20.03 17.67
CA THR A 33 0.15 -20.22 16.32
C THR A 33 1.62 -20.62 16.39
N TRP A 34 2.42 -19.98 17.24
CA TRP A 34 3.83 -20.31 17.43
C TRP A 34 4.03 -21.74 17.94
N ILE A 35 3.25 -22.17 18.93
CA ILE A 35 3.27 -23.56 19.44
C ILE A 35 2.95 -24.53 18.31
N ARG A 36 1.91 -24.25 17.51
CA ARG A 36 1.54 -25.07 16.34
C ARG A 36 2.66 -25.16 15.29
N CYS A 37 3.37 -24.06 15.03
CA CYS A 37 4.51 -24.07 14.12
C CYS A 37 5.68 -24.89 14.68
N CYS A 38 5.94 -24.79 15.99
CA CYS A 38 6.98 -25.58 16.66
C CYS A 38 6.66 -27.08 16.66
N THR A 39 5.39 -27.46 16.87
CA THR A 39 4.98 -28.87 16.83
C THR A 39 5.07 -29.44 15.41
N ALA A 40 4.72 -28.68 14.37
CA ALA A 40 4.89 -29.09 12.99
C ALA A 40 6.37 -29.30 12.63
N LEU A 41 7.25 -28.40 13.09
CA LEU A 41 8.70 -28.55 12.91
C LEU A 41 9.21 -29.81 13.64
N ALA A 42 8.87 -29.98 14.92
CA ALA A 42 9.28 -31.14 15.70
C ALA A 42 8.83 -32.46 15.05
N ALA A 43 7.57 -32.55 14.60
CA ALA A 43 7.05 -33.72 13.90
C ALA A 43 7.82 -34.03 12.61
N SER A 44 8.19 -32.99 11.83
CA SER A 44 9.01 -33.18 10.63
C SER A 44 10.42 -33.71 10.96
N LEU A 45 11.03 -33.23 12.04
CA LEU A 45 12.36 -33.67 12.49
C LEU A 45 12.33 -35.10 13.03
N VAL A 46 11.24 -35.50 13.71
CA VAL A 46 11.05 -36.89 14.15
C VAL A 46 11.04 -37.84 12.95
N LEU A 47 10.34 -37.49 11.85
CA LEU A 47 10.34 -38.32 10.64
C LEU A 47 11.72 -38.38 9.97
N MET A 48 12.53 -37.32 10.05
CA MET A 48 13.91 -37.33 9.54
C MET A 48 14.81 -38.27 10.35
N VAL A 49 14.62 -38.33 11.67
CA VAL A 49 15.47 -39.09 12.58
C VAL A 49 15.12 -40.59 12.61
N VAL A 50 13.86 -40.96 12.34
CA VAL A 50 13.44 -42.36 12.30
C VAL A 50 13.97 -43.05 11.03
N ASN A 51 14.81 -44.08 11.19
CA ASN A 51 15.50 -44.75 10.08
C ASN A 51 14.58 -45.22 8.95
N LYS A 52 13.43 -45.83 9.27
CA LYS A 52 12.47 -46.31 8.25
C LYS A 52 11.90 -45.17 7.40
N SER A 53 11.63 -44.02 8.02
CA SER A 53 11.16 -42.81 7.34
C SER A 53 12.30 -42.13 6.59
N LEU A 54 13.50 -42.08 7.16
CA LEU A 54 14.70 -41.52 6.56
C LEU A 54 15.08 -42.23 5.25
N VAL A 55 15.09 -43.56 5.23
CA VAL A 55 15.38 -44.35 4.02
C VAL A 55 14.33 -44.10 2.93
N ASN A 56 13.05 -43.96 3.30
CA ASN A 56 11.97 -43.66 2.35
C ASN A 56 12.06 -42.24 1.77
N MET A 57 12.43 -41.26 2.61
CA MET A 57 12.60 -39.86 2.20
C MET A 57 13.89 -39.63 1.41
N GLY A 58 14.91 -40.48 1.62
CA GLY A 58 16.17 -40.48 0.89
C GLY A 58 17.12 -39.33 1.28
N GLN A 59 18.06 -39.01 0.38
CA GLN A 59 19.17 -38.09 0.65
C GLN A 59 18.77 -36.61 0.88
N ALA A 60 17.48 -36.26 0.72
CA ALA A 60 16.95 -34.93 0.99
C ALA A 60 15.85 -34.93 2.06
N ALA A 61 15.87 -35.88 3.00
CA ALA A 61 14.86 -35.97 4.06
C ALA A 61 14.70 -34.69 4.90
N PHE A 62 15.79 -33.96 5.15
CA PHE A 62 15.75 -32.66 5.86
C PHE A 62 14.95 -31.58 5.12
N PHE A 63 14.65 -31.76 3.83
CA PHE A 63 13.85 -30.81 3.05
C PHE A 63 12.44 -30.65 3.63
N ALA A 64 11.86 -31.69 4.23
CA ALA A 64 10.57 -31.57 4.93
C ALA A 64 10.62 -30.52 6.05
N SER A 65 11.69 -30.52 6.83
CA SER A 65 11.92 -29.56 7.91
C SER A 65 12.29 -28.16 7.37
N ILE A 66 12.96 -28.06 6.22
CA ILE A 66 13.17 -26.78 5.54
C ILE A 66 11.84 -26.16 5.12
N VAL A 67 10.95 -26.94 4.49
CA VAL A 67 9.62 -26.45 4.09
C VAL A 67 8.79 -26.07 5.34
N ALA A 68 8.96 -26.76 6.46
CA ALA A 68 8.35 -26.40 7.75
C ALA A 68 8.76 -25.01 8.25
N VAL A 69 10.03 -24.63 8.07
CA VAL A 69 10.49 -23.29 8.42
C VAL A 69 10.13 -22.27 7.34
N MET A 70 10.11 -22.65 6.05
CA MET A 70 9.84 -21.76 4.91
C MET A 70 8.36 -21.43 4.71
N LEU A 71 7.44 -22.32 5.07
CA LEU A 71 6.00 -22.11 5.00
C LEU A 71 5.35 -22.74 6.24
N PRO A 72 5.56 -22.19 7.44
CA PRO A 72 5.00 -22.75 8.66
C PRO A 72 3.46 -22.70 8.64
N PRO A 73 2.77 -23.56 9.40
CA PRO A 73 1.30 -23.56 9.45
C PRO A 73 0.77 -22.39 10.30
N TYR A 74 1.04 -21.14 9.89
CA TYR A 74 0.61 -19.95 10.63
C TYR A 74 -0.72 -19.35 10.14
N ILE A 75 -1.07 -19.60 8.88
CA ILE A 75 -2.30 -19.11 8.23
C ILE A 75 -3.48 -20.07 8.42
N ALA A 76 -4.70 -19.59 8.11
CA ALA A 76 -5.91 -20.40 8.12
C ALA A 76 -5.81 -21.60 7.16
N LEU A 77 -6.54 -22.67 7.46
CA LEU A 77 -6.45 -23.96 6.75
C LEU A 77 -6.66 -23.81 5.23
N SER A 78 -7.69 -23.08 4.80
CA SER A 78 -8.03 -22.86 3.38
C SER A 78 -6.89 -22.18 2.61
N LEU A 79 -6.32 -21.11 3.18
CA LEU A 79 -5.17 -20.41 2.61
C LEU A 79 -3.91 -21.28 2.60
N PHE A 80 -3.70 -22.09 3.64
CA PHE A 80 -2.57 -23.02 3.68
C PHE A 80 -2.69 -24.11 2.62
N VAL A 81 -3.88 -24.69 2.44
CA VAL A 81 -4.13 -25.72 1.42
C VAL A 81 -3.92 -25.14 0.03
N LEU A 82 -4.37 -23.91 -0.23
CA LEU A 82 -4.11 -23.23 -1.50
C LEU A 82 -2.60 -23.02 -1.70
N ALA A 83 -1.89 -22.52 -0.69
CA ALA A 83 -0.43 -22.34 -0.74
C ALA A 83 0.30 -23.67 -0.99
N ALA A 84 -0.06 -24.72 -0.27
CA ALA A 84 0.50 -26.06 -0.43
C ALA A 84 0.20 -26.63 -1.84
N PHE A 85 -1.00 -26.39 -2.37
CA PHE A 85 -1.35 -26.77 -3.74
C PHE A 85 -0.50 -26.01 -4.76
N THR A 86 -0.35 -24.69 -4.63
CA THR A 86 0.50 -23.91 -5.56
C THR A 86 1.96 -24.35 -5.52
N LEU A 87 2.46 -24.70 -4.34
CA LEU A 87 3.81 -25.24 -4.14
C LEU A 87 3.97 -26.60 -4.84
N LEU A 88 3.09 -27.55 -4.54
CA LEU A 88 3.14 -28.90 -5.13
C LEU A 88 2.93 -28.86 -6.65
N PHE A 89 2.01 -28.02 -7.13
CA PHE A 89 1.77 -27.81 -8.55
C PHE A 89 3.01 -27.23 -9.25
N GLY A 90 3.71 -26.28 -8.61
CA GLY A 90 5.00 -25.79 -9.10
C GLY A 90 6.05 -26.89 -9.22
N MET A 91 6.19 -27.74 -8.20
CA MET A 91 7.12 -28.89 -8.24
C MET A 91 6.78 -29.87 -9.36
N VAL A 92 5.50 -30.17 -9.57
CA VAL A 92 5.02 -31.06 -10.64
C VAL A 92 5.23 -30.43 -12.02
N LEU A 93 5.03 -29.12 -12.16
CA LEU A 93 5.31 -28.39 -13.40
C LEU A 93 6.80 -28.43 -13.73
N GLY A 94 7.67 -28.18 -12.76
CA GLY A 94 9.12 -28.33 -12.91
C GLY A 94 9.53 -29.75 -13.30
N TRP A 95 8.88 -30.77 -12.71
CA TRP A 95 9.08 -32.16 -13.11
C TRP A 95 8.63 -32.45 -14.53
N ALA A 96 7.42 -32.01 -14.92
CA ALA A 96 6.89 -32.24 -16.27
C ALA A 96 7.79 -31.61 -17.34
N TRP A 97 8.24 -30.37 -17.12
CA TRP A 97 9.18 -29.69 -18.02
C TRP A 97 10.55 -30.38 -18.04
N GLY A 98 11.07 -30.80 -16.88
CA GLY A 98 12.31 -31.55 -16.79
C GLY A 98 12.25 -32.95 -17.43
N ALA A 99 11.10 -33.62 -17.37
CA ALA A 99 10.87 -34.90 -18.04
C ALA A 99 10.83 -34.74 -19.56
N ALA A 100 10.20 -33.67 -20.06
CA ALA A 100 10.26 -33.30 -21.48
C ALA A 100 11.70 -33.03 -21.93
N ALA A 101 12.48 -32.30 -21.11
CA ALA A 101 13.90 -32.07 -21.36
C ALA A 101 14.68 -33.39 -21.44
N MET A 102 14.44 -34.33 -20.52
CA MET A 102 15.09 -35.64 -20.52
C MET A 102 14.74 -36.48 -21.75
N ALA A 103 13.46 -36.53 -22.14
CA ALA A 103 13.03 -37.27 -23.32
C ALA A 103 13.68 -36.73 -24.61
N ALA A 104 13.72 -35.40 -24.77
CA ALA A 104 14.37 -34.75 -25.90
C ALA A 104 15.91 -34.92 -25.87
N ALA A 105 16.52 -34.89 -24.68
CA ALA A 105 17.96 -35.05 -24.54
C ALA A 105 18.43 -36.48 -24.82
N LEU A 106 17.61 -37.49 -24.50
CA LEU A 106 17.89 -38.89 -24.82
C LEU A 106 17.73 -39.21 -26.31
N SER A 107 16.77 -38.58 -27.00
CA SER A 107 16.63 -38.75 -28.45
C SER A 107 17.77 -38.10 -29.24
N ALA A 108 18.33 -37.00 -28.73
CA ALA A 108 19.49 -36.33 -29.32
C ALA A 108 20.84 -37.04 -29.03
N ARG A 109 20.86 -38.03 -28.14
CA ARG A 109 22.07 -38.69 -27.66
C ARG A 109 22.66 -39.63 -28.70
N SER A 110 23.99 -39.65 -28.80
CA SER A 110 24.71 -40.52 -29.72
C SER A 110 24.88 -41.95 -29.16
N GLN A 111 24.25 -42.92 -29.81
CA GLN A 111 24.28 -44.32 -29.36
C GLN A 111 25.67 -44.96 -29.48
N ALA A 112 26.45 -44.58 -30.51
CA ALA A 112 27.82 -45.06 -30.71
C ALA A 112 28.80 -44.60 -29.60
N LEU A 113 28.63 -43.36 -29.11
CA LEU A 113 29.45 -42.83 -28.03
C LEU A 113 29.07 -43.45 -26.68
N LEU A 114 27.76 -43.70 -26.47
CA LEU A 114 27.27 -44.38 -25.28
C LEU A 114 27.82 -45.81 -25.17
N SER A 115 27.82 -46.59 -26.26
CA SER A 115 28.38 -47.95 -26.24
C SER A 115 29.87 -47.95 -25.95
N GLN A 116 30.63 -47.00 -26.53
CA GLN A 116 32.04 -46.80 -26.23
C GLN A 116 32.28 -46.44 -24.76
N GLN A 117 31.51 -45.50 -24.20
CA GLN A 117 31.61 -45.10 -22.79
C GLN A 117 31.27 -46.26 -21.83
N GLN A 118 30.29 -47.08 -22.18
CA GLN A 118 29.92 -48.27 -21.39
C GLN A 118 31.02 -49.33 -21.42
N GLN A 119 31.64 -49.58 -22.58
CA GLN A 119 32.78 -50.49 -22.70
C GLN A 119 33.98 -49.99 -21.90
N GLN A 120 34.30 -48.69 -21.97
CA GLN A 120 35.37 -48.09 -21.16
C GLN A 120 35.06 -48.16 -19.66
N ALA A 121 33.82 -47.95 -19.25
CA ALA A 121 33.40 -48.07 -17.86
C ALA A 121 33.55 -49.51 -17.36
N GLN A 122 33.13 -50.51 -18.16
CA GLN A 122 33.29 -51.94 -17.87
C GLN A 122 34.76 -52.34 -17.74
N ALA A 123 35.62 -51.87 -18.64
CA ALA A 123 37.06 -52.12 -18.59
C ALA A 123 37.75 -51.49 -17.37
N SER A 124 37.16 -50.45 -16.78
CA SER A 124 37.69 -49.76 -15.60
C SER A 124 37.14 -50.28 -14.26
N LEU A 125 36.37 -51.38 -14.28
CA LEU A 125 35.85 -51.99 -13.06
C LEU A 125 36.96 -52.68 -12.27
N VAL A 126 37.01 -52.42 -10.97
CA VAL A 126 37.91 -53.11 -10.05
C VAL A 126 37.24 -54.35 -9.50
N GLU A 127 37.89 -55.50 -9.60
CA GLU A 127 37.41 -56.77 -9.04
C GLU A 127 37.36 -56.69 -7.50
N GLY A 128 36.27 -57.18 -6.90
CA GLY A 128 36.07 -57.19 -5.44
C GLY A 128 35.22 -56.06 -4.85
N ILE A 129 34.85 -55.03 -5.62
CA ILE A 129 33.93 -53.95 -5.18
C ILE A 129 32.58 -54.09 -5.90
N PRO A 130 31.42 -53.92 -5.23
CA PRO A 130 30.11 -53.99 -5.88
C PRO A 130 30.00 -53.08 -7.10
N GLN A 131 29.67 -53.65 -8.26
CA GLN A 131 29.63 -52.94 -9.55
C GLN A 131 28.70 -51.72 -9.52
N ALA A 132 27.57 -51.80 -8.81
CA ALA A 132 26.61 -50.71 -8.69
C ALA A 132 27.20 -49.41 -8.10
N LEU A 133 28.05 -49.53 -7.08
CA LEU A 133 28.71 -48.37 -6.45
C LEU A 133 29.76 -47.75 -7.37
N GLN A 134 30.48 -48.58 -8.12
CA GLN A 134 31.46 -48.11 -9.11
C GLN A 134 30.78 -47.37 -10.27
N TYR A 135 29.68 -47.90 -10.79
CA TYR A 135 28.87 -47.21 -11.81
C TYR A 135 28.32 -45.88 -11.31
N GLN A 136 27.82 -45.83 -10.07
CA GLN A 136 27.33 -44.59 -9.47
C GLN A 136 28.46 -43.53 -9.38
N ARG A 137 29.68 -43.96 -9.05
CA ARG A 137 30.86 -43.07 -9.07
C ARG A 137 31.18 -42.56 -10.47
N PHE A 138 31.19 -43.42 -11.47
CA PHE A 138 31.45 -43.02 -12.86
C PHE A 138 30.41 -42.03 -13.41
N VAL A 139 29.16 -42.14 -12.96
CA VAL A 139 28.09 -41.17 -13.25
C VAL A 139 28.44 -39.80 -12.68
N PHE A 140 28.80 -39.69 -11.40
CA PHE A 140 29.17 -38.40 -10.79
C PHE A 140 30.54 -37.85 -11.24
N GLU A 141 31.45 -38.70 -11.73
CA GLU A 141 32.66 -38.28 -12.45
C GLU A 141 32.36 -37.74 -13.86
N GLY A 142 31.11 -37.82 -14.33
CA GLY A 142 30.70 -37.30 -15.63
C GLY A 142 31.20 -38.12 -16.82
N ARG A 143 31.55 -39.40 -16.62
CA ARG A 143 32.07 -40.26 -17.71
C ARG A 143 31.03 -40.55 -18.80
N PHE A 144 29.75 -40.43 -18.46
CA PHE A 144 28.62 -40.63 -19.37
C PHE A 144 28.02 -39.32 -19.88
N LEU A 145 28.75 -38.21 -19.86
CA LEU A 145 28.26 -36.96 -20.45
C LEU A 145 28.36 -37.02 -21.99
N ASP A 146 27.28 -36.61 -22.67
CA ASP A 146 27.24 -36.40 -24.13
C ASP A 146 26.96 -34.91 -24.41
N PRO A 147 27.81 -34.22 -25.20
CA PRO A 147 27.58 -32.82 -25.57
C PRO A 147 26.21 -32.55 -26.19
N ARG A 148 25.69 -33.44 -27.04
CA ARG A 148 24.39 -33.24 -27.72
C ARG A 148 23.24 -33.23 -26.73
N SER A 149 23.23 -34.23 -25.86
CA SER A 149 22.23 -34.37 -24.78
C SER A 149 22.32 -33.19 -23.81
N THR A 150 23.54 -32.79 -23.45
CA THR A 150 23.80 -31.66 -22.54
C THR A 150 23.28 -30.34 -23.09
N VAL A 151 23.51 -30.04 -24.38
CA VAL A 151 22.99 -28.80 -25.00
C VAL A 151 21.47 -28.76 -24.96
N VAL A 152 20.78 -29.87 -25.21
CA VAL A 152 19.31 -29.94 -25.12
C VAL A 152 18.85 -29.62 -23.69
N TYR A 153 19.47 -30.21 -22.67
CA TYR A 153 19.17 -29.87 -21.28
C TYR A 153 19.40 -28.37 -20.98
N GLY A 154 20.48 -27.78 -21.49
CA GLY A 154 20.77 -26.35 -21.33
C GLY A 154 19.71 -25.44 -21.96
N VAL A 155 19.20 -25.77 -23.15
CA VAL A 155 18.13 -25.02 -23.83
C VAL A 155 16.82 -25.11 -23.04
N PHE A 156 16.42 -26.31 -22.62
CA PHE A 156 15.22 -26.49 -21.79
C PHE A 156 15.35 -25.79 -20.44
N PHE A 157 16.54 -25.80 -19.86
CA PHE A 157 16.82 -25.12 -18.60
C PHE A 157 16.72 -23.60 -18.75
N PHE A 158 17.24 -23.02 -19.83
CA PHE A 158 17.08 -21.60 -20.16
C PHE A 158 15.61 -21.20 -20.26
N ILE A 159 14.84 -21.92 -21.08
CA ILE A 159 13.44 -21.59 -21.36
C ILE A 159 12.59 -21.77 -20.10
N GLY A 160 12.81 -22.85 -19.34
CA GLY A 160 12.06 -23.13 -18.12
C GLY A 160 12.33 -22.11 -17.02
N THR A 161 13.60 -21.77 -16.78
CA THR A 161 13.97 -20.73 -15.79
C THR A 161 13.53 -19.34 -16.21
N PHE A 162 13.60 -19.01 -17.52
CA PHE A 162 13.04 -17.77 -18.06
C PHE A 162 11.53 -17.68 -17.83
N ALA A 163 10.77 -18.72 -18.20
CA ALA A 163 9.31 -18.75 -18.05
C ALA A 163 8.90 -18.63 -16.57
N LEU A 164 9.52 -19.40 -15.67
CA LEU A 164 9.24 -19.31 -14.23
C LEU A 164 9.66 -17.96 -13.64
N GLY A 165 10.77 -17.37 -14.11
CA GLY A 165 11.23 -16.04 -13.72
C GLY A 165 10.27 -14.93 -14.13
N THR A 166 9.81 -14.94 -15.38
CA THR A 166 8.80 -13.99 -15.87
C THR A 166 7.46 -14.16 -15.13
N LEU A 167 7.02 -15.40 -14.89
CA LEU A 167 5.81 -15.67 -14.12
C LEU A 167 5.88 -15.06 -12.71
N ARG A 168 7.04 -15.16 -12.04
CA ARG A 168 7.28 -14.57 -10.72
C ARG A 168 7.25 -13.04 -10.75
N ALA A 169 7.74 -12.41 -11.82
CA ALA A 169 7.76 -10.95 -11.95
C ALA A 169 6.37 -10.38 -12.25
N PHE A 170 5.65 -10.95 -13.23
CA PHE A 170 4.32 -10.49 -13.61
C PHE A 170 3.22 -10.89 -12.61
N ILE A 171 3.37 -12.06 -11.96
CA ILE A 171 2.39 -12.59 -11.01
C ILE A 171 3.10 -13.04 -9.72
N PRO A 172 3.51 -12.11 -8.84
CA PRO A 172 4.12 -12.43 -7.55
C PRO A 172 3.25 -13.26 -6.62
N LYS A 173 1.93 -13.29 -6.84
CA LYS A 173 1.01 -14.21 -6.16
C LYS A 173 1.39 -15.69 -6.41
N LEU A 174 2.05 -15.99 -7.54
CA LEU A 174 2.55 -17.31 -7.92
C LEU A 174 4.07 -17.46 -7.67
N ALA A 175 4.68 -16.57 -6.87
CA ALA A 175 6.11 -16.66 -6.57
C ALA A 175 6.49 -18.00 -5.90
N LEU A 176 5.65 -18.54 -5.00
CA LEU A 176 5.88 -19.86 -4.40
C LEU A 176 5.94 -20.97 -5.45
N LEU A 177 5.00 -20.96 -6.41
CA LEU A 177 4.97 -21.91 -7.51
C LEU A 177 6.24 -21.82 -8.36
N SER A 178 6.66 -20.60 -8.70
CA SER A 178 7.88 -20.36 -9.48
C SER A 178 9.13 -20.83 -8.77
N ILE A 179 9.29 -20.52 -7.47
CA ILE A 179 10.48 -20.90 -6.68
C ILE A 179 10.60 -22.41 -6.54
N PHE A 180 9.53 -23.11 -6.16
CA PHE A 180 9.60 -24.56 -6.00
C PHE A 180 9.65 -25.30 -7.35
N GLY A 181 9.05 -24.73 -8.39
CA GLY A 181 9.22 -25.21 -9.77
C GLY A 181 10.66 -25.05 -10.27
N SER A 182 11.32 -23.93 -9.98
CA SER A 182 12.72 -23.72 -10.37
C SER A 182 13.65 -24.66 -9.62
N ILE A 183 13.46 -24.86 -8.31
CA ILE A 183 14.25 -25.83 -7.53
C ILE A 183 14.18 -27.24 -8.13
N VAL A 184 12.98 -27.74 -8.46
CA VAL A 184 12.84 -29.07 -9.08
C VAL A 184 13.49 -29.11 -10.46
N LEU A 185 13.31 -28.05 -11.26
CA LEU A 185 13.93 -27.93 -12.57
C LEU A 185 15.47 -27.93 -12.49
N ASP A 186 16.04 -27.20 -11.53
CA ASP A 186 17.49 -27.14 -11.27
C ASP A 186 18.07 -28.52 -11.03
N ILE A 187 17.37 -29.36 -10.26
CA ILE A 187 17.81 -30.71 -9.95
C ILE A 187 17.72 -31.60 -11.18
N VAL A 188 16.59 -31.60 -11.90
CA VAL A 188 16.42 -32.45 -13.08
C VAL A 188 17.42 -32.08 -14.17
N CYS A 189 17.63 -30.79 -14.43
CA CYS A 189 18.58 -30.32 -15.44
C CYS A 189 20.05 -30.44 -14.97
N SER A 190 20.35 -30.38 -13.66
CA SER A 190 21.72 -30.58 -13.17
C SER A 190 22.11 -32.04 -13.11
N TYR A 191 21.26 -32.94 -12.59
CA TYR A 191 21.60 -34.35 -12.43
C TYR A 191 21.25 -35.20 -13.66
N GLY A 192 20.20 -34.82 -14.42
CA GLY A 192 19.72 -35.54 -15.60
C GLY A 192 20.80 -35.83 -16.66
N PRO A 193 21.63 -34.86 -17.08
CA PRO A 193 22.68 -35.08 -18.09
C PRO A 193 23.68 -36.20 -17.76
N LEU A 194 23.88 -36.50 -16.47
CA LEU A 194 24.81 -37.54 -16.03
C LEU A 194 24.31 -38.96 -16.35
N PHE A 195 22.99 -39.14 -16.42
CA PHE A 195 22.40 -40.47 -16.55
C PHE A 195 22.27 -40.86 -18.04
N PRO A 196 22.80 -42.03 -18.44
CA PRO A 196 22.66 -42.55 -19.80
C PRO A 196 21.27 -43.12 -20.10
N THR A 197 20.47 -43.39 -19.07
CA THR A 197 19.14 -43.99 -19.17
C THR A 197 18.07 -43.05 -18.64
N ALA A 198 16.83 -43.26 -19.10
CA ALA A 198 15.68 -42.47 -18.67
C ALA A 198 15.41 -42.65 -17.16
N GLN A 199 15.57 -41.56 -16.40
CA GLN A 199 15.28 -41.48 -14.97
C GLN A 199 14.29 -40.36 -14.68
N TYR A 200 13.02 -40.58 -15.05
CA TYR A 200 11.95 -39.62 -14.79
C TYR A 200 11.60 -39.45 -13.31
N THR A 201 12.20 -40.25 -12.42
CA THR A 201 11.89 -40.28 -10.99
C THR A 201 12.81 -39.42 -10.12
N LEU A 202 13.78 -38.70 -10.69
CA LEU A 202 14.70 -37.83 -9.94
C LEU A 202 13.97 -36.84 -9.01
N PRO A 203 12.83 -36.22 -9.38
CA PRO A 203 12.13 -35.29 -8.49
C PRO A 203 11.51 -35.92 -7.24
N LYS A 204 11.38 -37.25 -7.18
CA LYS A 204 10.89 -37.94 -5.97
C LYS A 204 11.70 -37.57 -4.74
N LEU A 205 12.99 -37.27 -4.91
CA LEU A 205 13.92 -36.83 -3.87
C LEU A 205 13.37 -35.63 -3.05
N PHE A 206 12.65 -34.71 -3.69
CA PHE A 206 12.10 -33.51 -3.02
C PHE A 206 10.59 -33.54 -2.86
N ILE A 207 9.86 -34.14 -3.81
CA ILE A 207 8.40 -34.21 -3.75
C ILE A 207 7.94 -35.06 -2.56
N ILE A 208 8.61 -36.19 -2.27
CA ILE A 208 8.24 -37.08 -1.16
C ILE A 208 8.40 -36.39 0.21
N PRO A 209 9.57 -35.82 0.57
CA PRO A 209 9.71 -35.04 1.81
C PRO A 209 8.70 -33.89 1.93
N THR A 210 8.42 -33.20 0.81
CA THR A 210 7.44 -32.11 0.79
C THR A 210 6.03 -32.62 1.08
N GLY A 211 5.64 -33.76 0.51
CA GLY A 211 4.34 -34.40 0.77
C GLY A 211 4.17 -34.78 2.24
N TYR A 212 5.20 -35.35 2.88
CA TYR A 212 5.19 -35.61 4.33
C TYR A 212 4.95 -34.33 5.14
N TYR A 213 5.66 -33.25 4.81
CA TYR A 213 5.48 -31.98 5.49
C TYR A 213 4.06 -31.42 5.29
N VAL A 214 3.54 -31.40 4.06
CA VAL A 214 2.18 -30.90 3.78
C VAL A 214 1.14 -31.67 4.58
N ALA A 215 1.29 -33.00 4.69
CA ALA A 215 0.41 -33.83 5.51
C ALA A 215 0.50 -33.46 7.01
N ILE A 216 1.71 -33.27 7.55
CA ILE A 216 1.91 -32.82 8.95
C ILE A 216 1.31 -31.43 9.16
N ALA A 217 1.52 -30.51 8.24
CA ALA A 217 1.03 -29.14 8.36
C ALA A 217 -0.50 -29.07 8.33
N ILE A 218 -1.15 -29.84 7.44
CA ILE A 218 -2.61 -29.97 7.43
C ILE A 218 -3.10 -30.63 8.72
N ALA A 219 -2.46 -31.70 9.18
CA ALA A 219 -2.84 -32.37 10.43
C ALA A 219 -2.73 -31.44 11.64
N THR A 220 -1.64 -30.67 11.74
CA THR A 220 -1.46 -29.69 12.83
C THR A 220 -2.46 -28.53 12.73
N LEU A 221 -2.83 -28.08 11.53
CA LEU A 221 -3.87 -27.05 11.34
C LEU A 221 -5.27 -27.52 11.75
N VAL A 222 -5.57 -28.82 11.58
CA VAL A 222 -6.87 -29.40 11.96
C VAL A 222 -6.91 -29.75 13.44
N LEU A 223 -5.83 -30.34 13.99
CA LEU A 223 -5.81 -30.90 15.35
C LEU A 223 -5.36 -29.89 16.42
N ILE A 224 -4.45 -28.97 16.09
CA ILE A 224 -3.83 -28.05 17.06
C ILE A 224 -4.35 -26.64 16.80
N PHE A 225 -5.29 -26.19 17.64
CA PHE A 225 -5.88 -24.84 17.55
C PHE A 225 -6.37 -24.47 16.13
N PRO A 226 -7.42 -25.12 15.59
CA PRO A 226 -7.92 -24.80 14.26
C PRO A 226 -8.39 -23.35 14.16
N GLU A 227 -7.96 -22.66 13.10
CA GLU A 227 -8.40 -21.30 12.74
C GLU A 227 -9.02 -21.31 11.34
N SER A 228 -10.26 -20.85 11.23
CA SER A 228 -10.92 -20.55 9.96
C SER A 228 -10.57 -19.12 9.50
N LEU A 229 -10.58 -18.87 8.19
CA LEU A 229 -10.39 -17.56 7.59
C LEU A 229 -11.46 -16.58 8.09
N ASN A 230 -12.71 -17.01 8.24
CA ASN A 230 -13.80 -16.21 8.81
C ASN A 230 -13.44 -15.73 10.23
N ARG A 231 -12.84 -16.58 11.06
CA ARG A 231 -12.35 -16.17 12.39
C ARG A 231 -11.21 -15.17 12.29
N VAL A 232 -10.26 -15.40 11.39
CA VAL A 232 -9.14 -14.48 11.15
C VAL A 232 -9.64 -13.12 10.66
N TRP A 233 -10.58 -13.12 9.71
CA TRP A 233 -11.19 -11.94 9.12
C TRP A 233 -11.94 -11.11 10.17
N LEU A 234 -12.80 -11.73 10.99
CA LEU A 234 -13.49 -11.04 12.09
C LEU A 234 -12.52 -10.50 13.15
N THR A 235 -11.43 -11.22 13.43
CA THR A 235 -10.39 -10.73 14.36
C THR A 235 -9.67 -9.51 13.79
N THR A 236 -9.40 -9.52 12.49
CA THR A 236 -8.78 -8.41 11.76
C THR A 236 -9.73 -7.21 11.70
N LEU A 237 -11.03 -7.44 11.51
CA LEU A 237 -12.06 -6.40 11.54
C LEU A 237 -12.14 -5.72 12.92
N GLY A 238 -12.04 -6.47 14.02
CA GLY A 238 -11.95 -5.87 15.35
C GLY A 238 -10.65 -5.09 15.55
N ASN A 239 -9.51 -5.79 15.46
CA ASN A 239 -8.22 -5.27 15.93
C ASN A 239 -7.53 -4.29 14.96
N GLU A 240 -7.69 -4.48 13.65
CA GLU A 240 -6.97 -3.71 12.63
C GLU A 240 -7.88 -2.69 11.91
N PHE A 241 -9.19 -2.71 12.19
CA PHE A 241 -10.15 -1.76 11.62
C PHE A 241 -10.91 -0.97 12.69
N LEU A 242 -11.67 -1.62 13.58
CA LEU A 242 -12.46 -0.88 14.58
C LEU A 242 -11.61 -0.27 15.70
N ASP A 243 -10.61 -0.99 16.22
CA ASP A 243 -9.72 -0.47 17.27
C ASP A 243 -8.97 0.82 16.81
N PRO A 244 -8.38 0.89 15.59
CA PRO A 244 -7.84 2.15 15.07
C PRO A 244 -8.87 3.28 14.95
N ILE A 245 -10.12 2.99 14.58
CA ILE A 245 -11.18 4.02 14.52
C ILE A 245 -11.49 4.55 15.92
N ALA A 246 -11.59 3.66 16.92
CA ALA A 246 -11.76 4.06 18.32
C ALA A 246 -10.57 4.90 18.83
N GLN A 247 -9.34 4.52 18.47
CA GLN A 247 -8.14 5.31 18.80
C GLN A 247 -8.15 6.69 18.15
N ILE A 248 -8.52 6.79 16.86
CA ILE A 248 -8.67 8.07 16.17
C ILE A 248 -9.67 8.94 16.91
N MET A 249 -10.80 8.39 17.35
CA MET A 249 -11.81 9.15 18.10
C MET A 249 -11.34 9.60 19.49
N ALA A 250 -10.67 8.72 20.22
CA ALA A 250 -10.06 9.08 21.50
C ALA A 250 -8.98 10.17 21.34
N LEU A 251 -8.19 10.12 20.27
CA LEU A 251 -7.18 11.15 19.95
C LEU A 251 -7.81 12.48 19.55
N GLN A 252 -8.95 12.49 18.85
CA GLN A 252 -9.71 13.72 18.59
C GLN A 252 -10.17 14.36 19.90
N SER A 253 -10.76 13.58 20.80
CA SER A 253 -11.19 14.05 22.12
C SER A 253 -10.03 14.62 22.94
N LYS A 254 -8.85 13.97 22.92
CA LYS A 254 -7.63 14.49 23.58
C LYS A 254 -7.12 15.79 22.95
N SER A 255 -7.17 15.89 21.62
CA SER A 255 -6.70 17.07 20.89
C SER A 255 -7.57 18.29 21.18
N LEU A 256 -8.89 18.12 21.16
CA LEU A 256 -9.84 19.20 21.45
C LEU A 256 -9.74 19.71 22.91
N ASN A 257 -9.32 18.87 23.84
CA ASN A 257 -9.10 19.27 25.24
C ASN A 257 -7.74 19.96 25.45
N SER A 258 -6.86 19.96 24.46
CA SER A 258 -5.57 20.65 24.50
C SER A 258 -5.65 21.98 23.76
N ARG A 259 -4.88 22.98 24.20
CA ARG A 259 -4.85 24.28 23.53
C ARG A 259 -4.09 24.18 22.21
N PRO A 260 -4.63 24.67 21.08
CA PRO A 260 -3.92 24.73 19.79
C PRO A 260 -2.53 25.38 19.86
N SER A 261 -2.34 26.34 20.76
CA SER A 261 -1.02 26.94 21.06
C SER A 261 0.04 25.96 21.61
N ASP A 262 -0.34 24.85 22.23
CA ASP A 262 0.60 23.86 22.79
C ASP A 262 1.16 22.93 21.70
N ARG A 263 1.99 23.49 20.83
CA ARG A 263 2.47 22.84 19.60
C ARG A 263 3.09 21.46 19.79
N LYS A 264 3.97 21.27 20.77
CA LYS A 264 4.65 19.98 21.00
C LYS A 264 3.65 18.85 21.29
N VAL A 265 2.53 19.18 21.95
CA VAL A 265 1.46 18.23 22.25
C VAL A 265 0.68 17.91 20.98
N TRP A 266 0.30 18.94 20.20
CA TRP A 266 -0.39 18.76 18.93
C TRP A 266 0.42 18.00 17.88
N ASP A 267 1.72 18.26 17.78
CA ASP A 267 2.62 17.53 16.88
C ASP A 267 2.63 16.04 17.22
N LYS A 268 2.80 15.71 18.51
CA LYS A 268 2.78 14.32 18.98
C LYS A 268 1.42 13.65 18.72
N LEU A 269 0.31 14.33 19.02
CA LEU A 269 -1.04 13.78 18.80
C LEU A 269 -1.36 13.59 17.32
N THR A 270 -0.87 14.49 16.46
CA THR A 270 -1.01 14.39 15.00
C THR A 270 -0.23 13.19 14.48
N ASP A 271 1.01 12.98 14.95
CA ASP A 271 1.82 11.84 14.52
C ASP A 271 1.25 10.49 15.00
N GLU A 272 0.69 10.44 16.21
CA GLU A 272 -0.05 9.27 16.73
C GLU A 272 -1.29 8.97 15.87
N SER A 273 -2.09 10.00 15.55
CA SER A 273 -3.29 9.84 14.72
C SER A 273 -2.96 9.44 13.27
N TYR A 274 -1.86 9.97 12.71
CA TYR A 274 -1.34 9.56 11.41
C TYR A 274 -0.99 8.07 11.38
N THR A 275 -0.37 7.56 12.45
CA THR A 275 -0.03 6.13 12.59
C THR A 275 -1.28 5.26 12.68
N SER A 276 -2.28 5.65 13.49
CA SER A 276 -3.57 4.94 13.55
C SER A 276 -4.30 4.96 12.21
N ARG A 277 -4.25 6.08 11.48
CA ARG A 277 -4.80 6.19 10.13
C ARG A 277 -4.12 5.24 9.13
N GLN A 278 -2.79 5.13 9.16
CA GLN A 278 -2.07 4.18 8.31
C GLN A 278 -2.45 2.73 8.65
N THR A 279 -2.58 2.42 9.94
CA THR A 279 -2.99 1.10 10.42
C THR A 279 -4.39 0.76 9.93
N LEU A 280 -5.34 1.71 10.00
CA LEU A 280 -6.69 1.55 9.47
C LEU A 280 -6.70 1.24 7.97
N ILE A 281 -5.96 2.02 7.17
CA ILE A 281 -5.88 1.81 5.71
C ILE A 281 -5.30 0.42 5.39
N ALA A 282 -4.22 0.03 6.08
CA ALA A 282 -3.60 -1.28 5.91
C ALA A 282 -4.55 -2.42 6.32
N GLY A 283 -5.26 -2.28 7.44
CA GLY A 283 -6.27 -3.22 7.91
C GLY A 283 -7.42 -3.39 6.92
N THR A 284 -7.94 -2.28 6.37
CA THR A 284 -8.99 -2.32 5.32
C THR A 284 -8.50 -3.06 4.07
N GLN A 285 -7.28 -2.81 3.62
CA GLN A 285 -6.71 -3.54 2.47
C GLN A 285 -6.54 -5.03 2.77
N GLY A 286 -6.10 -5.38 3.98
CA GLY A 286 -6.00 -6.78 4.43
C GLY A 286 -7.35 -7.49 4.42
N LEU A 287 -8.41 -6.82 4.90
CA LEU A 287 -9.79 -7.35 4.90
C LEU A 287 -10.35 -7.51 3.49
N LEU A 288 -10.14 -6.52 2.61
CA LEU A 288 -10.53 -6.57 1.20
C LEU A 288 -9.78 -7.65 0.43
N GLY A 289 -8.52 -7.91 0.78
CA GLY A 289 -7.75 -9.00 0.19
C GLY A 289 -8.23 -10.38 0.62
N GLN A 290 -8.65 -10.53 1.88
CA GLN A 290 -9.07 -11.83 2.40
C GLN A 290 -10.51 -12.20 2.01
N ILE A 291 -11.39 -11.22 1.72
CA ILE A 291 -12.84 -11.47 1.55
C ILE A 291 -13.15 -12.42 0.39
N GLY A 292 -12.44 -12.32 -0.74
CA GLY A 292 -12.67 -13.17 -1.91
C GLY A 292 -12.42 -14.66 -1.66
N MET A 293 -11.58 -14.97 -0.67
CA MET A 293 -11.22 -16.35 -0.30
C MET A 293 -12.16 -16.95 0.75
N THR A 294 -13.07 -16.16 1.33
CA THR A 294 -14.00 -16.64 2.36
C THR A 294 -15.05 -17.62 1.82
N ASP A 295 -15.35 -17.58 0.51
CA ASP A 295 -16.29 -18.52 -0.14
C ASP A 295 -15.74 -19.96 -0.27
N LEU A 296 -14.43 -20.13 -0.09
CA LEU A 296 -13.73 -21.39 -0.35
C LEU A 296 -13.58 -22.27 0.90
N GLU A 297 -14.03 -21.80 2.05
CA GLU A 297 -13.82 -22.51 3.31
C GLU A 297 -15.09 -23.04 3.98
N LEU A 298 -14.89 -24.12 4.74
CA LEU A 298 -15.81 -24.54 5.78
C LEU A 298 -15.60 -23.64 7.00
N SER A 299 -16.64 -22.93 7.43
CA SER A 299 -16.56 -22.09 8.62
C SER A 299 -17.73 -22.35 9.57
N VAL A 300 -17.44 -22.55 10.85
CA VAL A 300 -18.47 -22.66 11.91
C VAL A 300 -18.58 -21.31 12.57
N GLY A 301 -19.71 -20.62 12.52
CA GLY A 301 -19.90 -19.34 13.20
C GLY A 301 -21.25 -18.70 12.91
N ARG A 302 -21.54 -17.56 13.57
CA ARG A 302 -22.81 -16.83 13.37
C ARG A 302 -22.91 -16.22 11.98
N LEU A 303 -21.83 -15.59 11.51
CA LEU A 303 -21.77 -14.89 10.23
C LEU A 303 -21.22 -15.79 9.12
N GLY A 304 -21.92 -15.85 7.99
CA GLY A 304 -21.49 -16.56 6.78
C GLY A 304 -20.72 -15.67 5.79
N PRO A 305 -20.12 -16.23 4.73
CA PRO A 305 -19.31 -15.47 3.76
C PRO A 305 -20.11 -14.37 3.02
N GLY A 306 -21.39 -14.61 2.75
CA GLY A 306 -22.28 -13.59 2.17
C GLY A 306 -22.52 -12.40 3.12
N ASP A 307 -22.63 -12.68 4.42
CA ASP A 307 -22.81 -11.63 5.44
C ASP A 307 -21.52 -10.82 5.61
N LEU A 308 -20.35 -11.48 5.60
CA LEU A 308 -19.05 -10.80 5.64
C LEU A 308 -18.86 -9.88 4.42
N LYS A 309 -19.32 -10.29 3.23
CA LYS A 309 -19.28 -9.46 2.03
C LYS A 309 -20.13 -8.20 2.16
N ARG A 310 -21.33 -8.30 2.75
CA ARG A 310 -22.18 -7.13 3.04
C ARG A 310 -21.47 -6.14 3.96
N ILE A 311 -20.86 -6.63 5.04
CA ILE A 311 -20.04 -5.79 5.93
C ILE A 311 -18.88 -5.16 5.14
N CYS A 312 -18.20 -5.95 4.30
CA CYS A 312 -17.01 -5.56 3.55
C CYS A 312 -17.26 -4.39 2.57
N VAL A 313 -18.45 -4.31 1.96
CA VAL A 313 -18.83 -3.21 1.05
C VAL A 313 -18.75 -1.86 1.78
N GLU A 314 -19.28 -1.77 2.99
CA GLU A 314 -19.28 -0.53 3.77
C GLU A 314 -17.93 -0.19 4.42
N LEU A 315 -17.00 -1.16 4.56
CA LEU A 315 -15.70 -0.89 5.19
C LEU A 315 -14.91 0.21 4.48
N LYS A 316 -14.98 0.26 3.14
CA LYS A 316 -14.31 1.31 2.36
C LYS A 316 -14.84 2.70 2.70
N SER A 317 -16.17 2.82 2.80
CA SER A 317 -16.88 4.06 3.12
C SER A 317 -16.56 4.53 4.55
N VAL A 318 -16.67 3.64 5.53
CA VAL A 318 -16.36 3.93 6.94
C VAL A 318 -14.88 4.27 7.12
N MET A 319 -13.96 3.53 6.50
CA MET A 319 -12.52 3.83 6.51
C MET A 319 -12.25 5.23 5.98
N PHE A 320 -12.89 5.60 4.87
CA PHE A 320 -12.67 6.88 4.20
C PHE A 320 -13.10 8.05 5.08
N ARG A 321 -14.28 7.97 5.71
CA ARG A 321 -14.77 9.00 6.62
C ARG A 321 -13.99 9.04 7.93
N ALA A 322 -13.63 7.89 8.50
CA ALA A 322 -12.79 7.83 9.70
C ALA A 322 -11.39 8.41 9.48
N ALA A 323 -10.78 8.14 8.31
CA ALA A 323 -9.49 8.73 7.93
C ALA A 323 -9.59 10.25 7.74
N GLY A 324 -10.75 10.77 7.34
CA GLY A 324 -11.04 12.20 7.20
C GLY A 324 -11.05 12.98 8.52
N LEU A 325 -11.34 12.33 9.66
CA LEU A 325 -11.32 12.98 10.99
C LEU A 325 -9.94 13.53 11.35
N HIS A 326 -8.88 12.92 10.83
CA HIS A 326 -7.51 13.38 11.03
C HIS A 326 -7.21 14.72 10.31
N ALA A 327 -8.02 15.12 9.33
CA ALA A 327 -7.78 16.33 8.53
C ALA A 327 -7.73 17.60 9.39
N PHE A 328 -8.60 17.71 10.41
CA PHE A 328 -8.62 18.84 11.34
C PHE A 328 -7.26 19.05 12.02
N GLN A 329 -6.67 18.00 12.59
CA GLN A 329 -5.36 18.07 13.25
C GLN A 329 -4.26 18.50 12.28
N ILE A 330 -4.30 18.00 11.04
CA ILE A 330 -3.37 18.42 9.98
C ILE A 330 -3.51 19.93 9.69
N PHE A 331 -4.74 20.44 9.57
CA PHE A 331 -4.97 21.86 9.28
C PHE A 331 -4.55 22.78 10.42
N VAL A 332 -4.76 22.37 11.68
CA VAL A 332 -4.29 23.10 12.87
C VAL A 332 -2.76 23.13 12.93
N LYS A 333 -2.11 21.97 12.76
CA LYS A 333 -0.64 21.86 12.68
C LYS A 333 -0.08 22.72 11.55
N LYS A 334 -0.71 22.69 10.38
CA LYS A 334 -0.27 23.50 9.24
C LYS A 334 -0.39 25.00 9.52
N THR A 335 -1.51 25.43 10.08
CA THR A 335 -1.74 26.85 10.38
C THR A 335 -0.73 27.37 11.40
N SER A 336 -0.44 26.60 12.46
CA SER A 336 0.62 26.96 13.42
C SER A 336 2.02 26.99 12.78
N THR A 337 2.37 26.05 11.90
CA THR A 337 3.67 26.10 11.19
C THR A 337 3.82 27.29 10.25
N LEU A 338 2.74 27.71 9.59
CA LEU A 338 2.74 28.89 8.72
C LEU A 338 2.96 30.17 9.53
N TYR A 339 2.33 30.26 10.69
CA TYR A 339 2.51 31.40 11.61
C TYR A 339 3.94 31.55 12.12
N GLU A 340 4.65 30.45 12.35
CA GLU A 340 6.07 30.51 12.71
C GLU A 340 6.95 30.87 11.52
N ALA A 341 6.68 30.30 10.35
CA ALA A 341 7.42 30.66 9.13
C ALA A 341 7.27 32.16 8.82
N ALA A 342 6.08 32.73 9.04
CA ALA A 342 5.85 34.17 8.92
C ALA A 342 6.62 34.97 9.99
N ALA A 343 6.64 34.51 11.25
CA ALA A 343 7.39 35.15 12.32
C ALA A 343 8.92 35.14 12.07
N ALA A 344 9.46 34.03 11.54
CA ALA A 344 10.88 33.88 11.22
C ALA A 344 11.29 34.61 9.94
N ALA A 345 10.40 34.72 8.95
CA ALA A 345 10.69 35.39 7.68
C ALA A 345 10.95 36.90 7.83
N ASN A 346 10.43 37.53 8.89
CA ASN A 346 10.68 38.94 9.21
C ASN A 346 12.17 39.28 9.43
N GLU A 347 13.05 38.28 9.59
CA GLU A 347 14.48 38.49 9.86
C GLU A 347 15.40 38.38 8.62
N GLU A 348 15.02 37.67 7.53
CA GLU A 348 15.98 37.35 6.44
C GLU A 348 15.47 37.51 4.98
N LYS A 349 14.16 37.56 4.68
CA LYS A 349 13.64 37.69 3.29
C LYS A 349 12.38 38.54 3.24
N ALA A 350 12.17 39.29 2.14
CA ALA A 350 10.91 39.97 1.88
C ALA A 350 9.76 38.93 1.86
N PRO A 351 8.78 39.00 2.79
CA PRO A 351 7.71 38.01 2.86
C PRO A 351 6.84 38.05 1.60
N GLY A 352 6.50 36.87 1.06
CA GLY A 352 5.61 36.74 -0.10
C GLY A 352 4.22 37.34 0.16
N ARG A 353 3.52 37.75 -0.90
CA ARG A 353 2.23 38.49 -0.80
C ARG A 353 1.20 37.70 0.02
N TYR A 354 1.18 36.38 -0.12
CA TYR A 354 0.30 35.49 0.65
C TYR A 354 0.64 35.42 2.15
N MET A 355 1.93 35.44 2.52
CA MET A 355 2.33 35.39 3.95
C MET A 355 1.94 36.67 4.68
N ASN A 356 2.10 37.83 4.03
CA ASN A 356 1.67 39.11 4.59
C ASN A 356 0.18 39.15 4.86
N LEU A 357 -0.60 38.61 3.91
CA LEU A 357 -2.05 38.48 4.08
C LEU A 357 -2.41 37.57 5.26
N GLN A 358 -1.75 36.41 5.40
CA GLN A 358 -2.00 35.51 6.52
C GLN A 358 -1.67 36.15 7.87
N GLN A 359 -0.60 36.94 7.93
CA GLN A 359 -0.25 37.68 9.13
C GLN A 359 -1.34 38.71 9.48
N GLN A 360 -1.82 39.46 8.49
CA GLN A 360 -2.93 40.40 8.68
C GLN A 360 -4.19 39.68 9.20
N MET A 361 -4.60 38.58 8.57
CA MET A 361 -5.74 37.77 9.03
C MET A 361 -5.59 37.35 10.49
N ARG A 362 -4.41 36.86 10.88
CA ARG A 362 -4.14 36.43 12.26
C ARG A 362 -4.21 37.59 13.24
N GLU A 363 -3.66 38.75 12.90
CA GLU A 363 -3.75 39.96 13.71
C GLU A 363 -5.21 40.39 13.89
N HIS A 364 -6.06 40.22 12.87
CA HIS A 364 -7.49 40.46 12.98
C HIS A 364 -8.19 39.43 13.88
N GLU A 365 -7.95 38.13 13.67
CA GLU A 365 -8.54 37.05 14.48
C GLU A 365 -8.18 37.19 15.98
N THR A 366 -6.94 37.54 16.28
CA THR A 366 -6.47 37.75 17.67
C THR A 366 -7.05 39.00 18.31
N LYS A 367 -7.15 40.12 17.58
CA LYS A 367 -7.78 41.38 18.06
C LYS A 367 -9.26 41.18 18.39
N HIS A 368 -9.97 40.37 17.61
CA HIS A 368 -11.41 40.14 17.76
C HIS A 368 -11.76 38.91 18.63
N GLY A 369 -10.78 38.11 19.04
CA GLY A 369 -11.00 36.92 19.87
C GLY A 369 -11.61 35.73 19.10
N HIS A 370 -11.34 35.62 17.80
CA HIS A 370 -11.79 34.53 16.91
C HIS A 370 -10.67 33.56 16.50
N ASP A 371 -9.57 33.55 17.24
CA ASP A 371 -8.46 32.62 17.01
C ASP A 371 -8.87 31.17 17.30
N LEU A 372 -8.12 30.21 16.78
CA LEU A 372 -8.31 28.78 17.05
C LEU A 372 -8.33 28.47 18.55
N ASP A 373 -7.53 29.19 19.35
CA ASP A 373 -7.50 29.03 20.81
C ASP A 373 -8.82 29.38 21.51
N SER A 374 -9.65 30.27 20.94
CA SER A 374 -10.97 30.62 21.50
C SER A 374 -12.09 29.73 20.95
N LEU A 375 -11.99 29.30 19.68
CA LEU A 375 -13.00 28.49 19.02
C LEU A 375 -12.92 26.99 19.37
N VAL A 376 -11.72 26.43 19.56
CA VAL A 376 -11.55 25.00 19.87
C VAL A 376 -12.22 24.56 21.17
N PRO A 377 -12.20 25.33 22.28
CA PRO A 377 -12.99 24.99 23.47
C PRO A 377 -14.50 24.97 23.23
N ILE A 378 -15.02 25.89 22.40
CA ILE A 378 -16.45 25.92 22.03
C ILE A 378 -16.78 24.68 21.20
N LEU A 379 -15.91 24.32 20.25
CA LEU A 379 -16.03 23.10 19.44
C LEU A 379 -15.94 21.83 20.29
N ALA A 380 -15.08 21.81 21.30
CA ALA A 380 -14.94 20.70 22.22
C ALA A 380 -16.24 20.47 23.00
N ALA A 381 -16.84 21.53 23.52
CA ALA A 381 -18.11 21.47 24.23
C ALA A 381 -19.27 21.06 23.29
N SER A 382 -19.36 21.63 22.09
CA SER A 382 -20.48 21.36 21.17
C SER A 382 -20.45 19.96 20.55
N SER A 383 -19.27 19.37 20.37
CA SER A 383 -19.11 18.04 19.80
C SER A 383 -19.02 16.90 20.82
N ALA A 384 -19.03 17.21 22.13
CA ALA A 384 -18.76 16.22 23.19
C ALA A 384 -19.76 15.06 23.20
N GLU A 385 -21.06 15.35 23.10
CA GLU A 385 -22.12 14.34 23.14
C GLU A 385 -22.07 13.41 21.92
N LEU A 386 -21.94 13.99 20.72
CA LEU A 386 -21.84 13.21 19.48
C LEU A 386 -20.59 12.33 19.46
N ARG A 387 -19.43 12.86 19.88
CA ARG A 387 -18.19 12.07 19.99
C ARG A 387 -18.34 10.90 20.96
N ALA A 388 -18.94 11.14 22.13
CA ALA A 388 -19.18 10.10 23.13
C ALA A 388 -20.16 9.02 22.61
N ALA A 389 -21.21 9.42 21.89
CA ALA A 389 -22.14 8.49 21.25
C ALA A 389 -21.44 7.64 20.18
N CYS A 390 -20.61 8.24 19.31
CA CYS A 390 -19.83 7.53 18.31
C CYS A 390 -18.83 6.54 18.94
N GLU A 391 -18.10 6.95 19.99
CA GLU A 391 -17.15 6.09 20.71
C GLU A 391 -17.87 4.88 21.34
N ALA A 392 -19.02 5.11 21.98
CA ALA A 392 -19.83 4.05 22.55
C ALA A 392 -20.41 3.10 21.49
N ALA A 393 -20.79 3.62 20.32
CA ALA A 393 -21.24 2.83 19.18
C ALA A 393 -20.12 1.94 18.60
N ILE A 394 -18.90 2.47 18.43
CA ILE A 394 -17.74 1.70 17.96
C ILE A 394 -17.37 0.63 18.97
N SER A 395 -17.40 0.94 20.27
CA SER A 395 -17.20 -0.05 21.33
C SER A 395 -18.26 -1.16 21.26
N GLY A 396 -19.54 -0.80 21.10
CA GLY A 396 -20.63 -1.75 20.94
C GLY A 396 -20.47 -2.67 19.72
N ALA A 397 -20.07 -2.11 18.57
CA ALA A 397 -19.78 -2.89 17.37
C ALA A 397 -18.56 -3.82 17.56
N SER A 398 -17.52 -3.35 18.26
CA SER A 398 -16.32 -4.13 18.58
C SER A 398 -16.64 -5.28 19.53
N ASP A 399 -17.46 -5.03 20.55
CA ASP A 399 -17.93 -6.05 21.48
C ASP A 399 -18.83 -7.07 20.77
N TRP A 400 -19.70 -6.64 19.86
CA TRP A 400 -20.52 -7.53 19.03
C TRP A 400 -19.67 -8.45 18.12
N ILE A 401 -18.65 -7.91 17.46
CA ILE A 401 -17.71 -8.72 16.64
C ILE A 401 -16.93 -9.70 17.53
N ARG A 402 -16.46 -9.24 18.69
CA ARG A 402 -15.74 -10.08 19.65
C ARG A 402 -16.63 -11.23 20.13
N ASP A 403 -17.89 -10.94 20.44
CA ASP A 403 -18.90 -11.93 20.82
C ASP A 403 -19.18 -12.93 19.69
N CYS A 404 -19.39 -12.45 18.46
CA CYS A 404 -19.60 -13.29 17.27
C CYS A 404 -18.43 -14.25 17.01
N ASN A 405 -17.22 -13.86 17.41
CA ASN A 405 -16.02 -14.66 17.25
C ASN A 405 -15.66 -15.50 18.50
N SER A 406 -16.24 -15.17 19.66
CA SER A 406 -16.06 -15.92 20.91
C SER A 406 -16.87 -17.22 20.89
N GLY A 407 -16.36 -18.27 21.56
CA GLY A 407 -17.15 -19.47 21.84
C GLY A 407 -17.71 -20.23 20.63
N ARG A 408 -17.21 -20.06 19.40
CA ARG A 408 -17.80 -20.62 18.15
C ARG A 408 -18.12 -22.12 18.24
N TRP A 409 -17.20 -22.92 18.77
CA TRP A 409 -17.39 -24.36 18.96
C TRP A 409 -18.26 -24.68 20.19
N ALA A 410 -18.09 -23.96 21.30
CA ALA A 410 -18.90 -24.16 22.50
C ALA A 410 -20.38 -23.83 22.24
N GLY A 411 -20.67 -22.72 21.56
CA GLY A 411 -22.02 -22.31 21.17
C GLY A 411 -22.60 -23.08 19.98
N PHE A 412 -21.80 -23.85 19.24
CA PHE A 412 -22.35 -24.81 18.28
C PHE A 412 -22.92 -26.05 18.99
N PHE A 413 -22.31 -26.47 20.10
CA PHE A 413 -22.76 -27.61 20.89
C PHE A 413 -23.71 -27.24 22.05
N SER A 414 -23.71 -25.98 22.49
CA SER A 414 -24.62 -25.44 23.52
C SER A 414 -25.60 -24.45 22.90
N ARG A 415 -26.90 -24.60 23.18
CA ARG A 415 -27.92 -23.63 22.75
C ARG A 415 -27.61 -22.26 23.40
N PRO A 416 -27.48 -21.17 22.63
CA PRO A 416 -27.29 -19.85 23.21
C PRO A 416 -28.54 -19.37 23.96
N ASP A 417 -28.34 -18.69 25.10
CA ASP A 417 -29.42 -18.05 25.86
C ASP A 417 -30.06 -16.92 25.03
N LYS A 418 -31.33 -17.11 24.64
CA LYS A 418 -32.09 -16.12 23.87
C LYS A 418 -32.16 -14.76 24.56
N ALA A 419 -32.40 -14.75 25.87
CA ALA A 419 -32.45 -13.52 26.68
C ALA A 419 -31.16 -12.68 26.59
N ARG A 420 -30.00 -13.33 26.50
CA ARG A 420 -28.71 -12.63 26.33
C ARG A 420 -28.54 -12.11 24.90
N SER A 421 -29.11 -12.79 23.90
CA SER A 421 -29.13 -12.28 22.53
C SER A 421 -30.01 -11.05 22.40
N ASP A 422 -31.20 -11.10 22.99
CA ASP A 422 -32.19 -10.02 22.92
C ASP A 422 -31.70 -8.77 23.67
N ALA A 423 -31.12 -8.94 24.87
CA ALA A 423 -30.53 -7.82 25.61
C ALA A 423 -29.37 -7.14 24.86
N ARG A 424 -28.55 -7.91 24.12
CA ARG A 424 -27.46 -7.33 23.30
C ARG A 424 -28.00 -6.59 22.08
N HIS A 425 -29.02 -7.17 21.42
CA HIS A 425 -29.69 -6.53 20.30
C HIS A 425 -30.29 -5.19 20.73
N GLU A 426 -30.95 -5.17 21.89
CA GLU A 426 -31.51 -3.96 22.48
C GLU A 426 -30.43 -2.90 22.75
N VAL A 427 -29.27 -3.28 23.30
CA VAL A 427 -28.14 -2.36 23.50
C VAL A 427 -27.67 -1.76 22.16
N LEU A 428 -27.54 -2.55 21.10
CA LEU A 428 -27.13 -2.03 19.78
C LEU A 428 -28.17 -1.05 19.20
N VAL A 429 -29.46 -1.35 19.34
CA VAL A 429 -30.56 -0.47 18.93
C VAL A 429 -30.54 0.84 19.73
N GLN A 430 -30.33 0.78 21.04
CA GLN A 430 -30.18 1.97 21.89
C GLN A 430 -28.97 2.82 21.47
N ARG A 431 -27.83 2.20 21.14
CA ARG A 431 -26.65 2.92 20.65
C ARG A 431 -26.90 3.59 19.29
N LEU A 432 -27.59 2.92 18.37
CA LEU A 432 -27.98 3.52 17.09
C LEU A 432 -28.92 4.71 17.30
N ALA A 433 -29.96 4.56 18.13
CA ALA A 433 -30.90 5.64 18.44
C ALA A 433 -30.20 6.84 19.07
N ALA A 434 -29.23 6.60 19.98
CA ALA A 434 -28.44 7.66 20.59
C ALA A 434 -27.57 8.40 19.57
N VAL A 435 -26.87 7.70 18.66
CA VAL A 435 -26.05 8.34 17.61
C VAL A 435 -26.94 9.16 16.66
N ARG A 436 -28.09 8.62 16.26
CA ARG A 436 -29.02 9.31 15.35
C ARG A 436 -29.61 10.57 15.98
N GLY A 437 -30.10 10.48 17.23
CA GLY A 437 -30.66 11.62 17.94
C GLY A 437 -29.62 12.70 18.26
N THR A 438 -28.40 12.30 18.65
CA THR A 438 -27.31 13.27 18.90
C THR A 438 -26.78 13.90 17.61
N LEU A 439 -26.81 13.18 16.48
CA LEU A 439 -26.45 13.72 15.17
C LEU A 439 -27.47 14.76 14.67
N GLU A 440 -28.76 14.46 14.79
CA GLU A 440 -29.83 15.42 14.46
C GLU A 440 -29.73 16.67 15.36
N HIS A 441 -29.53 16.48 16.67
CA HIS A 441 -29.30 17.58 17.60
C HIS A 441 -28.04 18.40 17.27
N PHE A 442 -26.97 17.74 16.82
CA PHE A 442 -25.73 18.40 16.44
C PHE A 442 -25.91 19.31 15.22
N ARG A 443 -26.67 18.87 14.21
CA ARG A 443 -26.96 19.63 12.98
C ARG A 443 -27.77 20.89 13.25
N GLU A 444 -28.79 20.78 14.11
CA GLU A 444 -29.75 21.85 14.39
C GLU A 444 -29.27 22.84 15.47
N VAL A 445 -28.69 22.35 16.57
CA VAL A 445 -28.50 23.17 17.80
C VAL A 445 -27.03 23.41 18.13
N GLU A 446 -26.21 22.36 18.20
CA GLU A 446 -24.83 22.48 18.69
C GLU A 446 -23.90 23.18 17.69
N ARG A 447 -24.14 22.99 16.39
CA ARG A 447 -23.41 23.68 15.32
C ARG A 447 -23.53 25.20 15.40
N VAL A 448 -24.72 25.71 15.73
CA VAL A 448 -25.00 27.15 15.84
C VAL A 448 -24.18 27.82 16.94
N ARG A 449 -23.76 27.07 17.98
CA ARG A 449 -22.92 27.62 19.06
C ARG A 449 -21.55 28.10 18.58
N LEU A 450 -21.02 27.55 17.48
CA LEU A 450 -19.77 28.01 16.87
C LEU A 450 -19.88 29.39 16.22
N ILE A 451 -21.09 29.79 15.84
CA ILE A 451 -21.37 31.04 15.11
C ILE A 451 -21.67 32.18 16.09
N LYS A 452 -22.15 31.87 17.32
CA LYS A 452 -22.46 32.87 18.36
C LYS A 452 -21.40 33.96 18.58
N PRO A 453 -20.09 33.67 18.62
CA PRO A 453 -19.06 34.72 18.77
C PRO A 453 -19.08 35.75 17.64
N PHE A 454 -19.52 35.34 16.45
CA PHE A 454 -19.54 36.15 15.23
C PHE A 454 -20.83 36.96 15.06
N GLU A 455 -21.88 36.71 15.84
CA GLU A 455 -23.15 37.48 15.80
C GLU A 455 -22.92 38.98 16.05
N ARG A 456 -21.87 39.35 16.78
CA ARG A 456 -21.51 40.75 17.09
C ARG A 456 -21.15 41.59 15.86
N PHE A 457 -20.87 40.96 14.73
CA PHE A 457 -20.53 41.65 13.47
C PHE A 457 -21.75 41.84 12.56
N PHE A 458 -22.93 41.32 12.94
CA PHE A 458 -24.17 41.41 12.17
C PHE A 458 -25.19 42.24 12.92
N ASP A 459 -25.96 43.04 12.17
CA ASP A 459 -27.00 43.86 12.76
C ASP A 459 -28.25 43.01 13.06
N THR A 460 -28.79 43.11 14.27
CA THR A 460 -29.85 42.21 14.78
C THR A 460 -31.19 42.33 14.06
N THR A 461 -31.41 43.42 13.31
CA THR A 461 -32.68 43.73 12.63
C THR A 461 -32.65 43.49 11.12
N THR A 462 -31.49 43.64 10.48
CA THR A 462 -31.33 43.44 9.02
C THR A 462 -30.59 42.15 8.69
N GLY A 463 -29.88 41.54 9.65
CA GLY A 463 -29.07 40.33 9.43
C GLY A 463 -27.83 40.56 8.55
N VAL A 464 -27.62 41.79 8.07
CA VAL A 464 -26.50 42.20 7.23
C VAL A 464 -25.33 42.63 8.11
N ARG A 465 -24.10 42.39 7.64
CA ARG A 465 -22.89 42.83 8.33
C ARG A 465 -22.89 44.35 8.54
N VAL A 466 -22.55 44.79 9.76
CA VAL A 466 -22.42 46.21 10.09
C VAL A 466 -21.30 46.83 9.23
N LYS A 467 -21.66 47.69 8.28
CA LYS A 467 -20.70 48.45 7.47
C LYS A 467 -20.29 49.67 8.28
N SER A 468 -19.04 49.71 8.77
CA SER A 468 -18.49 50.89 9.44
C SER A 468 -18.50 52.11 8.50
N GLU A 469 -18.98 53.25 8.99
CA GLU A 469 -19.02 54.51 8.24
C GLU A 469 -17.60 54.96 7.82
N LYS A 470 -17.50 55.53 6.62
CA LYS A 470 -16.25 56.04 6.02
C LYS A 470 -15.62 57.11 6.91
N GLY A 471 -14.69 56.72 7.78
CA GLY A 471 -13.94 57.67 8.61
C GLY A 471 -12.98 57.05 9.60
N ASP A 472 -13.23 55.82 10.08
CA ASP A 472 -12.36 55.20 11.06
C ASP A 472 -11.23 54.40 10.41
N LYS A 473 -9.99 54.67 10.84
CA LYS A 473 -8.75 54.19 10.18
C LYS A 473 -8.41 52.73 10.47
N THR A 474 -9.31 52.01 11.15
CA THR A 474 -9.21 50.58 11.46
C THR A 474 -10.45 49.88 10.94
N SER A 475 -10.49 49.58 9.65
CA SER A 475 -11.56 48.77 9.07
C SER A 475 -11.68 47.45 9.85
N GLU A 476 -12.83 47.19 10.46
CA GLU A 476 -13.18 45.96 11.16
C GLU A 476 -13.32 44.81 10.14
N VAL A 477 -12.19 44.24 9.72
CA VAL A 477 -12.15 43.13 8.76
C VAL A 477 -12.51 41.83 9.48
N PHE A 478 -13.69 41.30 9.17
CA PHE A 478 -14.13 39.96 9.59
C PHE A 478 -13.22 38.91 8.94
N SER A 479 -12.62 38.02 9.74
CA SER A 479 -11.86 36.88 9.23
C SER A 479 -12.50 35.57 9.70
N ALA A 480 -12.80 34.67 8.76
CA ALA A 480 -13.51 33.41 9.02
C ALA A 480 -12.62 32.16 8.86
N ARG A 481 -11.31 32.33 8.71
CA ARG A 481 -10.40 31.21 8.42
C ARG A 481 -10.40 30.18 9.56
N SER A 482 -10.25 30.64 10.79
CA SER A 482 -10.28 29.77 11.98
C SER A 482 -11.64 29.09 12.18
N LEU A 483 -12.74 29.77 11.81
CA LEU A 483 -14.09 29.20 11.77
C LEU A 483 -14.20 28.08 10.73
N TYR A 484 -13.64 28.26 9.53
CA TYR A 484 -13.64 27.24 8.48
C TYR A 484 -12.87 25.98 8.87
N ILE A 485 -11.74 26.13 9.57
CA ILE A 485 -11.00 24.98 10.11
C ILE A 485 -11.86 24.22 11.14
N CYS A 486 -12.64 24.94 11.97
CA CYS A 486 -13.59 24.29 12.88
C CYS A 486 -14.74 23.60 12.13
N PHE A 487 -15.23 24.18 11.03
CA PHE A 487 -16.23 23.54 10.18
C PHE A 487 -15.73 22.28 9.49
N VAL A 488 -14.45 22.19 9.13
CA VAL A 488 -13.85 20.93 8.63
C VAL A 488 -14.01 19.81 9.65
N PHE A 489 -13.80 20.10 10.94
CA PHE A 489 -14.01 19.12 11.99
C PHE A 489 -15.49 18.73 12.11
N SER A 490 -16.39 19.71 12.19
CA SER A 490 -17.84 19.46 12.29
C SER A 490 -18.35 18.64 11.10
N TYR A 491 -17.91 18.96 9.90
CA TYR A 491 -18.21 18.22 8.67
C TYR A 491 -17.67 16.79 8.73
N ALA A 492 -16.41 16.60 9.10
CA ALA A 492 -15.79 15.28 9.16
C ALA A 492 -16.47 14.39 10.20
N LEU A 493 -16.87 14.96 11.35
CA LEU A 493 -17.59 14.25 12.40
C LEU A 493 -19.01 13.87 11.95
N ASP A 494 -19.75 14.80 11.33
CA ASP A 494 -21.09 14.52 10.78
C ASP A 494 -21.05 13.40 9.73
N ALA A 495 -20.14 13.53 8.76
CA ALA A 495 -20.02 12.55 7.69
C ALA A 495 -19.54 11.17 8.18
N PHE A 496 -18.74 11.13 9.26
CA PHE A 496 -18.36 9.87 9.91
C PHE A 496 -19.55 9.26 10.66
N ALA A 497 -20.28 10.06 11.44
CA ALA A 497 -21.43 9.61 12.20
C ALA A 497 -22.56 9.08 11.29
N ASP A 498 -22.85 9.73 10.16
CA ASP A 498 -23.83 9.22 9.16
C ASP A 498 -23.44 7.83 8.62
N ARG A 499 -22.15 7.60 8.34
CA ARG A 499 -21.67 6.28 7.89
C ARG A 499 -21.60 5.26 8.99
N LEU A 500 -21.33 5.69 10.23
CA LEU A 500 -21.40 4.81 11.38
C LEU A 500 -22.84 4.33 11.63
N VAL A 501 -23.85 5.18 11.44
CA VAL A 501 -25.27 4.78 11.52
C VAL A 501 -25.56 3.66 10.50
N LYS A 502 -25.19 3.84 9.22
CA LYS A 502 -25.40 2.82 8.18
C LYS A 502 -24.67 1.51 8.49
N PHE A 503 -23.46 1.60 9.01
CA PHE A 503 -22.70 0.44 9.45
C PHE A 503 -23.39 -0.30 10.61
N LEU A 504 -23.94 0.43 11.59
CA LEU A 504 -24.72 -0.14 12.69
C LEU A 504 -26.05 -0.75 12.21
N GLU A 505 -26.74 -0.14 11.25
CA GLU A 505 -27.97 -0.70 10.65
C GLU A 505 -27.70 -2.09 10.04
N ILE A 506 -26.58 -2.24 9.33
CA ILE A 506 -26.16 -3.54 8.78
C ILE A 506 -25.85 -4.53 9.91
N ILE A 507 -25.15 -4.10 10.97
CA ILE A 507 -24.85 -4.96 12.11
C ILE A 507 -26.14 -5.43 12.80
N ILE A 508 -27.10 -4.53 13.02
CA ILE A 508 -28.38 -4.82 13.67
C ILE A 508 -29.23 -5.76 12.81
N ASP A 509 -29.30 -5.52 11.50
CA ASP A 509 -29.98 -6.41 10.55
C ASP A 509 -29.37 -7.83 10.55
N LEU A 510 -28.04 -7.91 10.56
CA LEU A 510 -27.32 -9.18 10.63
C LEU A 510 -27.50 -9.89 11.97
N ASP A 511 -27.50 -9.16 13.08
CA ASP A 511 -27.71 -9.71 14.42
C ASP A 511 -29.11 -10.31 14.56
N GLY A 512 -30.14 -9.61 14.07
CA GLY A 512 -31.53 -10.10 14.03
C GLY A 512 -31.72 -11.31 13.12
N LYS A 513 -31.06 -11.35 11.96
CA LYS A 513 -31.12 -12.49 11.01
C LYS A 513 -30.34 -13.72 11.48
N ARG A 514 -29.30 -13.56 12.29
CA ARG A 514 -28.32 -14.62 12.65
C ARG A 514 -28.10 -14.73 14.17
N PRO A 515 -29.09 -15.21 14.94
CA PRO A 515 -28.94 -15.38 16.40
C PRO A 515 -28.01 -16.55 16.77
N GLU A 516 -27.95 -17.62 15.96
CA GLU A 516 -27.26 -18.87 16.30
C GLU A 516 -26.06 -19.16 15.38
N PRO A 517 -24.96 -19.75 15.91
CA PRO A 517 -23.84 -20.20 15.10
C PRO A 517 -24.22 -21.42 14.24
N ARG A 518 -23.81 -21.42 12.97
CA ARG A 518 -24.07 -22.52 12.02
C ARG A 518 -22.79 -22.92 11.29
N LEU A 519 -22.81 -24.12 10.70
CA LEU A 519 -21.78 -24.56 9.76
C LEU A 519 -22.09 -24.00 8.38
N TRP A 520 -21.15 -23.25 7.82
CA TRP A 520 -21.21 -22.71 6.47
C TRP A 520 -20.37 -23.57 5.54
N ALA A 521 -21.01 -24.09 4.49
CA ALA A 521 -20.36 -24.87 3.44
C ALA A 521 -19.78 -23.95 2.33
N PRO A 522 -18.70 -24.37 1.67
CA PRO A 522 -18.06 -23.60 0.61
C PRO A 522 -18.95 -23.56 -0.63
N SER A 523 -19.19 -22.37 -1.17
CA SER A 523 -20.05 -22.14 -2.35
C SER A 523 -19.26 -21.72 -3.60
N GLY A 524 -17.94 -21.54 -3.49
CA GLY A 524 -17.11 -20.79 -4.46
C GLY A 524 -16.24 -21.56 -5.44
N PHE A 525 -16.11 -22.91 -5.36
CA PHE A 525 -15.13 -23.65 -6.17
C PHE A 525 -15.26 -23.43 -7.69
N GLY A 526 -16.48 -23.37 -8.22
CA GLY A 526 -16.73 -23.13 -9.65
C GLY A 526 -16.55 -21.68 -10.11
N LYS A 527 -16.82 -20.71 -9.22
CA LYS A 527 -16.68 -19.27 -9.51
C LYS A 527 -15.21 -18.84 -9.52
N LEU A 528 -14.40 -19.39 -8.62
CA LEU A 528 -12.96 -19.11 -8.56
C LEU A 528 -12.22 -19.66 -9.79
N GLY A 529 -12.52 -20.89 -10.23
CA GLY A 529 -11.89 -21.46 -11.43
C GLY A 529 -12.14 -20.63 -12.69
N ARG A 530 -13.35 -20.08 -12.82
CA ARG A 530 -13.73 -19.17 -13.93
C ARG A 530 -13.05 -17.80 -13.81
N LYS A 531 -12.94 -17.25 -12.59
CA LYS A 531 -12.26 -15.97 -12.29
C LYS A 531 -10.73 -16.06 -12.37
N LEU A 532 -10.15 -17.25 -12.19
CA LEU A 532 -8.71 -17.52 -12.31
C LEU A 532 -8.30 -17.73 -13.78
N MET A 533 -9.23 -18.18 -14.63
CA MET A 533 -9.05 -18.32 -16.09
C MET A 533 -9.41 -17.05 -16.87
N SER A 534 -10.18 -16.10 -16.32
CA SER A 534 -10.40 -14.81 -16.95
C SER A 534 -9.16 -13.93 -16.74
N ARG A 535 -8.52 -13.54 -17.85
CA ARG A 535 -7.21 -12.87 -17.89
C ARG A 535 -7.23 -11.43 -17.33
N ARG A 536 -8.37 -10.90 -16.87
CA ARG A 536 -8.55 -9.45 -16.68
C ARG A 536 -9.10 -8.98 -15.33
N GLU A 537 -9.65 -9.85 -14.49
CA GLU A 537 -10.16 -9.46 -13.15
C GLU A 537 -9.79 -10.45 -12.06
N ILE A 538 -8.50 -10.61 -11.82
CA ILE A 538 -8.05 -11.15 -10.54
C ILE A 538 -8.07 -9.96 -9.57
N ASP A 539 -9.07 -9.91 -8.70
CA ASP A 539 -9.14 -8.94 -7.58
C ASP A 539 -7.74 -8.75 -6.99
N LYS A 540 -7.24 -7.53 -7.14
CA LYS A 540 -5.82 -7.17 -7.08
C LYS A 540 -5.21 -7.43 -5.69
N HIS A 541 -6.01 -7.76 -4.67
CA HIS A 541 -5.60 -7.92 -3.28
C HIS A 541 -5.67 -9.36 -2.70
N ALA A 542 -6.05 -10.37 -3.49
CA ALA A 542 -6.60 -11.61 -2.94
C ALA A 542 -5.65 -12.66 -2.30
N VAL A 543 -4.33 -12.44 -2.19
CA VAL A 543 -3.41 -13.48 -1.65
C VAL A 543 -2.38 -12.90 -0.68
N PRO A 544 -2.45 -13.23 0.62
CA PRO A 544 -1.52 -12.74 1.67
C PRO A 544 -0.10 -13.33 1.60
N LEU A 545 0.24 -14.09 0.56
CA LEU A 545 1.52 -14.76 0.34
C LEU A 545 2.33 -14.16 -0.83
N SER A 546 1.97 -12.96 -1.31
CA SER A 546 2.72 -12.28 -2.36
C SER A 546 4.16 -11.99 -1.90
N MET A 547 5.12 -12.76 -2.41
CA MET A 547 6.55 -12.54 -2.19
C MET A 547 7.10 -11.69 -3.34
N GLY A 548 6.70 -10.42 -3.36
CA GLY A 548 7.10 -9.43 -4.37
C GLY A 548 6.00 -8.39 -4.65
N THR A 549 6.42 -7.21 -5.11
CA THR A 549 5.55 -6.12 -5.60
C THR A 549 5.39 -6.26 -7.12
N SER A 550 4.18 -6.55 -7.60
CA SER A 550 3.90 -7.01 -8.99
C SER A 550 3.75 -5.94 -10.04
N ASP A 551 3.29 -4.77 -9.63
CA ASP A 551 2.79 -3.81 -10.59
C ASP A 551 3.92 -2.86 -10.90
N ASP A 552 4.17 -2.61 -12.19
CA ASP A 552 4.96 -1.45 -12.60
C ASP A 552 4.31 -0.23 -11.94
N PRO A 553 4.93 0.34 -10.89
CA PRO A 553 4.30 1.38 -10.10
C PRO A 553 4.21 2.70 -10.90
N THR A 554 4.79 2.74 -12.10
CA THR A 554 4.79 3.89 -13.01
C THR A 554 3.63 3.86 -14.01
N ALA A 555 2.98 2.70 -14.22
CA ALA A 555 1.91 2.53 -15.19
C ALA A 555 0.53 2.63 -14.53
N PHE A 556 -0.09 3.80 -14.57
CA PHE A 556 -1.51 3.96 -14.23
C PHE A 556 -2.33 3.69 -15.49
N ASP A 557 -2.89 2.49 -15.57
CA ASP A 557 -3.90 2.23 -16.59
C ASP A 557 -5.15 3.02 -16.19
N ASN A 558 -5.69 3.81 -17.12
CA ASN A 558 -7.06 4.28 -17.02
C ASN A 558 -7.90 3.02 -16.84
N VAL A 559 -8.50 2.87 -15.66
CA VAL A 559 -9.51 1.83 -15.41
C VAL A 559 -10.67 2.15 -16.33
N SER A 560 -10.58 1.67 -17.57
CA SER A 560 -11.74 1.49 -18.42
C SER A 560 -12.55 0.39 -17.75
N ASP A 561 -13.71 0.77 -17.21
CA ASP A 561 -14.82 -0.13 -16.98
C ASP A 561 -15.07 -0.88 -18.31
N GLU A 562 -14.55 -2.11 -18.41
CA GLU A 562 -15.02 -3.13 -19.36
C GLU A 562 -15.90 -4.14 -18.57
N SER A 563 -16.72 -3.61 -17.67
CA SER A 563 -17.85 -4.31 -17.06
C SER A 563 -19.06 -3.42 -17.24
N ASP A 564 -19.73 -3.59 -18.38
CA ASP A 564 -21.18 -3.45 -18.62
C ASP A 564 -21.40 -3.38 -20.14
N ASP A 565 -21.29 -4.52 -20.82
CA ASP A 565 -21.72 -4.71 -22.21
C ASP A 565 -23.20 -5.14 -22.29
N GLU A 566 -24.04 -4.84 -21.29
CA GLU A 566 -25.46 -5.28 -21.30
C GLU A 566 -26.53 -4.18 -21.10
N ASP A 567 -26.19 -2.89 -21.02
CA ASP A 567 -27.22 -1.82 -21.00
C ASP A 567 -26.90 -0.68 -22.00
N GLU A 568 -26.94 -0.99 -23.31
CA GLU A 568 -27.17 0.03 -24.34
C GLU A 568 -28.65 0.43 -24.31
N GLU A 569 -28.98 1.52 -23.60
CA GLU A 569 -30.06 2.49 -23.90
C GLU A 569 -30.48 3.27 -22.63
N ALA A 570 -29.70 4.27 -22.21
CA ALA A 570 -30.23 5.48 -21.56
C ALA A 570 -29.12 6.52 -21.27
N GLY A 571 -29.13 7.63 -22.02
CA GLY A 571 -28.49 8.89 -21.61
C GLY A 571 -27.08 9.12 -22.14
N GLU A 572 -26.96 9.61 -23.38
CA GLU A 572 -25.78 10.30 -23.88
C GLU A 572 -25.50 11.55 -23.02
N ILE A 573 -24.64 11.42 -22.02
CA ILE A 573 -23.84 12.54 -21.52
C ILE A 573 -22.40 12.22 -21.90
N LEU A 574 -21.89 13.03 -22.82
CA LEU A 574 -20.56 13.10 -23.42
C LEU A 574 -19.41 12.66 -22.48
N GLU A 575 -19.18 11.36 -22.31
CA GLU A 575 -17.88 10.84 -21.87
C GLU A 575 -17.02 10.63 -23.11
N ASP A 576 -16.41 11.71 -23.59
CA ASP A 576 -15.41 11.63 -24.66
C ASP A 576 -14.17 10.93 -24.07
N LYS A 577 -14.12 9.59 -24.19
CA LYS A 577 -13.03 8.73 -23.73
C LYS A 577 -11.73 9.15 -24.43
N CYS A 578 -10.98 10.08 -23.82
CA CYS A 578 -9.64 10.42 -24.25
C CYS A 578 -8.67 9.26 -23.96
N SER A 579 -8.69 8.25 -24.83
CA SER A 579 -7.63 7.24 -24.86
C SER A 579 -6.29 7.91 -25.14
N ARG A 580 -5.22 7.46 -24.46
CA ARG A 580 -3.88 8.01 -24.63
C ARG A 580 -3.44 7.86 -26.10
N LYS A 581 -3.53 8.95 -26.87
CA LYS A 581 -3.09 8.98 -28.27
C LYS A 581 -1.56 8.97 -28.29
N ASN A 582 -0.96 8.09 -29.10
CA ASN A 582 0.47 8.16 -29.35
C ASN A 582 0.74 9.34 -30.29
N PRO A 583 1.51 10.35 -29.88
CA PRO A 583 1.77 11.52 -30.73
C PRO A 583 2.57 11.16 -31.99
N ASP A 584 3.38 10.11 -31.93
CA ASP A 584 4.28 9.71 -33.02
C ASP A 584 3.67 8.68 -33.98
N ALA A 585 2.48 8.13 -33.69
CA ALA A 585 1.89 7.06 -34.49
C ALA A 585 0.36 7.10 -34.49
N LEU A 586 -0.21 7.25 -35.69
CA LEU A 586 -1.63 7.04 -35.96
C LEU A 586 -2.01 5.55 -35.83
N PRO A 587 -3.29 5.22 -35.54
CA PRO A 587 -3.73 3.83 -35.45
C PRO A 587 -3.49 3.08 -36.77
N PRO A 588 -3.10 1.79 -36.72
CA PRO A 588 -2.76 0.99 -37.89
C PRO A 588 -3.98 0.74 -38.78
N THR A 589 -3.96 1.18 -40.03
CA THR A 589 -5.03 0.86 -40.99
C THR A 589 -4.82 -0.51 -41.66
N THR A 590 -3.56 -0.88 -41.95
CA THR A 590 -3.20 -2.12 -42.65
C THR A 590 -3.13 -3.35 -41.73
N ALA A 591 -3.48 -4.53 -42.24
CA ALA A 591 -3.34 -5.81 -41.52
C ALA A 591 -1.87 -6.11 -41.11
N PHE A 592 -0.90 -5.74 -41.95
CA PHE A 592 0.54 -5.84 -41.63
C PHE A 592 0.92 -4.94 -40.44
N GLY A 593 0.41 -3.70 -40.39
CA GLY A 593 0.62 -2.79 -39.25
C GLY A 593 0.04 -3.35 -37.96
N ARG A 594 -1.13 -3.99 -38.02
CA ARG A 594 -1.72 -4.72 -36.88
C ARG A 594 -0.87 -5.90 -36.42
N ALA A 595 -0.30 -6.68 -37.35
CA ALA A 595 0.62 -7.76 -37.02
C ALA A 595 1.95 -7.26 -36.41
N LEU A 596 2.51 -6.18 -36.96
CA LEU A 596 3.75 -5.57 -36.46
C LEU A 596 3.56 -4.95 -35.06
N LEU A 597 2.37 -4.42 -34.75
CA LEU A 597 2.05 -3.95 -33.39
C LEU A 597 1.96 -5.12 -32.40
N ARG A 598 1.37 -6.25 -32.80
CA ARG A 598 1.39 -7.48 -31.98
C ARG A 598 2.81 -8.00 -31.78
N PHE A 599 3.65 -7.97 -32.80
CA PHE A 599 5.07 -8.30 -32.67
C PHE A 599 5.84 -7.28 -31.80
N GLY A 600 5.53 -6.00 -31.94
CA GLY A 600 6.07 -4.91 -31.13
C GLY A 600 5.71 -5.07 -29.65
N GLN A 601 4.53 -5.61 -29.32
CA GLN A 601 4.15 -5.96 -27.95
C GLN A 601 5.07 -7.05 -27.38
N VAL A 602 5.45 -8.06 -28.17
CA VAL A 602 6.42 -9.09 -27.75
C VAL A 602 7.80 -8.47 -27.50
N LEU A 603 8.26 -7.56 -28.37
CA LEU A 603 9.54 -6.86 -28.15
C LEU A 603 9.50 -5.95 -26.92
N ARG A 604 8.37 -5.27 -26.68
CA ARG A 604 8.15 -4.48 -25.45
C ARG A 604 8.15 -5.36 -24.21
N PHE A 605 7.59 -6.56 -24.29
CA PHE A 605 7.65 -7.55 -23.21
C PHE A 605 9.08 -7.94 -22.86
N PHE A 606 9.95 -8.26 -23.83
CA PHE A 606 11.35 -8.57 -23.54
C PHE A 606 12.16 -7.37 -23.02
N LYS A 607 11.76 -6.14 -23.38
CA LYS A 607 12.37 -4.90 -22.88
C LYS A 607 11.80 -4.44 -21.53
N SER A 608 10.68 -5.02 -21.08
CA SER A 608 10.08 -4.69 -19.79
C SER A 608 11.03 -5.06 -18.64
N PRO A 609 11.01 -4.33 -17.51
CA PRO A 609 11.78 -4.69 -16.32
C PRO A 609 11.57 -6.14 -15.88
N GLU A 610 10.35 -6.65 -16.01
CA GLU A 610 9.91 -8.01 -15.66
C GLU A 610 10.49 -9.05 -16.63
N GLY A 611 10.50 -8.75 -17.93
CA GLY A 611 11.12 -9.59 -18.96
C GLY A 611 12.64 -9.67 -18.80
N ILE A 612 13.29 -8.54 -18.50
CA ILE A 612 14.73 -8.47 -18.21
C ILE A 612 15.05 -9.27 -16.95
N PHE A 613 14.21 -9.20 -15.90
CA PHE A 613 14.37 -10.02 -14.70
C PHE A 613 14.34 -11.52 -15.03
N GLY A 614 13.36 -11.97 -15.83
CA GLY A 614 13.29 -13.37 -16.28
C GLY A 614 14.54 -13.80 -17.06
N LEU A 615 15.05 -12.93 -17.93
CA LEU A 615 16.28 -13.17 -18.69
C LEU A 615 17.51 -13.27 -17.79
N ARG A 616 17.66 -12.35 -16.82
CA ARG A 616 18.75 -12.40 -15.83
C ARG A 616 18.71 -13.70 -15.03
N LEU A 617 17.53 -14.12 -14.59
CA LEU A 617 17.36 -15.37 -13.86
C LEU A 617 17.85 -16.57 -14.68
N ALA A 618 17.48 -16.63 -15.96
CA ALA A 618 17.90 -17.70 -16.86
C ALA A 618 19.42 -17.69 -17.13
N VAL A 619 20.01 -16.51 -17.35
CA VAL A 619 21.45 -16.36 -17.58
C VAL A 619 22.27 -16.76 -16.35
N VAL A 620 21.91 -16.30 -15.15
CA VAL A 620 22.56 -16.72 -13.90
C VAL A 620 22.47 -18.22 -13.72
N SER A 621 21.30 -18.79 -13.99
CA SER A 621 21.05 -20.23 -13.83
C SER A 621 21.97 -21.04 -14.75
N ILE A 622 22.09 -20.68 -16.03
CA ILE A 622 23.02 -21.36 -16.94
C ILE A 622 24.46 -21.19 -16.49
N ALA A 623 24.87 -19.97 -16.11
CA ALA A 623 26.26 -19.71 -15.73
C ALA A 623 26.71 -20.59 -14.55
N LEU A 624 25.85 -20.80 -13.55
CA LEU A 624 26.13 -21.67 -12.41
C LEU A 624 25.89 -23.16 -12.69
N TRP A 625 25.15 -23.50 -13.75
CA TRP A 625 24.90 -24.88 -14.19
C TRP A 625 26.03 -25.44 -15.07
N VAL A 626 26.69 -24.63 -15.89
CA VAL A 626 27.76 -25.07 -16.81
C VAL A 626 28.83 -25.95 -16.10
N PRO A 627 29.35 -25.60 -14.91
CA PRO A 627 30.32 -26.44 -14.21
C PRO A 627 29.82 -27.85 -13.87
N SER A 628 28.50 -28.09 -13.79
CA SER A 628 27.95 -29.41 -13.48
C SER A 628 28.01 -30.36 -14.67
N VAL A 629 28.05 -29.85 -15.90
CA VAL A 629 27.96 -30.64 -17.14
C VAL A 629 29.26 -30.73 -17.93
N LEU A 630 30.35 -30.16 -17.41
CA LEU A 630 31.68 -30.34 -17.96
C LEU A 630 32.36 -31.53 -17.28
N ARG A 631 32.90 -32.47 -18.07
CA ARG A 631 33.53 -33.71 -17.56
C ARG A 631 34.67 -33.43 -16.56
N THR A 632 35.41 -32.34 -16.73
CA THR A 632 36.54 -31.97 -15.85
C THR A 632 36.09 -31.35 -14.52
N SER A 633 34.92 -30.71 -14.44
CA SER A 633 34.44 -30.03 -13.24
C SER A 633 33.22 -30.68 -12.57
N ALA A 634 32.57 -31.65 -13.22
CA ALA A 634 31.39 -32.35 -12.70
C ALA A 634 31.64 -32.91 -11.29
N TRP A 635 32.76 -33.64 -11.09
CA TRP A 635 33.10 -34.20 -9.79
C TRP A 635 33.25 -33.12 -8.70
N PHE A 636 33.88 -31.98 -9.03
CA PHE A 636 34.01 -30.85 -8.10
C PHE A 636 32.65 -30.24 -7.74
N TYR A 637 31.76 -30.09 -8.73
CA TYR A 637 30.42 -29.53 -8.53
C TYR A 637 29.55 -30.40 -7.64
N TYR A 638 29.43 -31.70 -7.91
CA TYR A 638 28.62 -32.60 -7.08
C TYR A 638 29.30 -32.88 -5.73
N GLY A 639 30.63 -32.96 -5.71
CA GLY A 639 31.48 -33.06 -4.52
C GLY A 639 31.17 -31.99 -3.47
N ASN A 640 31.03 -30.74 -3.92
CA ASN A 640 30.75 -29.59 -3.06
C ASN A 640 29.29 -29.14 -3.06
N ARG A 641 28.37 -29.95 -3.63
CA ARG A 641 26.93 -29.63 -3.71
C ARG A 641 26.63 -28.27 -4.34
N GLY A 642 27.28 -27.95 -5.47
CA GLY A 642 27.18 -26.68 -6.20
C GLY A 642 25.76 -26.25 -6.58
N VAL A 643 24.81 -27.19 -6.66
CA VAL A 643 23.36 -26.92 -6.90
C VAL A 643 22.80 -25.90 -5.91
N TRP A 644 23.29 -25.88 -4.67
CA TRP A 644 22.81 -24.89 -3.71
C TRP A 644 23.28 -23.47 -4.01
N ALA A 645 24.46 -23.27 -4.62
CA ALA A 645 24.86 -21.94 -5.08
C ALA A 645 23.90 -21.44 -6.16
N LEU A 646 23.47 -22.34 -7.07
CA LEU A 646 22.50 -22.04 -8.10
C LEU A 646 21.11 -21.67 -7.53
N ILE A 647 20.58 -22.45 -6.57
CA ILE A 647 19.32 -22.14 -5.88
C ILE A 647 19.42 -20.80 -5.13
N MET A 648 20.54 -20.53 -4.45
CA MET A 648 20.77 -19.27 -3.74
C MET A 648 20.86 -18.07 -4.69
N ALA A 649 21.42 -18.26 -5.88
CA ALA A 649 21.47 -17.21 -6.89
C ALA A 649 20.06 -16.84 -7.41
N GLN A 650 19.25 -17.86 -7.74
CA GLN A 650 17.87 -17.67 -8.22
C GLN A 650 16.93 -17.05 -7.17
N THR A 651 17.01 -17.52 -5.94
CA THR A 651 16.21 -16.97 -4.82
C THR A 651 16.74 -15.61 -4.35
N GLY A 652 18.02 -15.33 -4.61
CA GLY A 652 18.70 -14.08 -4.30
C GLY A 652 18.40 -12.92 -5.24
N LEU A 653 18.10 -13.20 -6.52
CA LEU A 653 17.82 -12.19 -7.54
C LEU A 653 16.53 -11.42 -7.21
N ALA A 654 16.58 -10.09 -7.33
CA ALA A 654 15.43 -9.20 -7.24
C ALA A 654 15.28 -8.39 -8.53
N VAL A 655 14.10 -7.79 -8.75
CA VAL A 655 13.82 -6.96 -9.94
C VAL A 655 14.64 -5.66 -9.89
N TYR A 656 14.83 -5.09 -8.71
CA TYR A 656 15.56 -3.84 -8.49
C TYR A 656 16.85 -4.04 -7.71
N ALA A 657 17.85 -3.22 -8.02
CA ALA A 657 19.21 -3.35 -7.47
C ALA A 657 19.27 -3.09 -5.96
N GLY A 658 18.60 -2.04 -5.47
CA GLY A 658 18.55 -1.71 -4.04
C GLY A 658 17.92 -2.82 -3.20
N ASP A 659 16.84 -3.43 -3.70
CA ASP A 659 16.18 -4.55 -3.03
C ASP A 659 17.07 -5.80 -3.00
N GLN A 660 17.83 -6.05 -4.07
CA GLN A 660 18.79 -7.14 -4.11
C GLN A 660 19.93 -6.97 -3.10
N ILE A 661 20.49 -5.76 -2.99
CA ILE A 661 21.61 -5.46 -2.08
C ILE A 661 21.15 -5.51 -0.61
N ALA A 662 20.03 -4.86 -0.29
CA ALA A 662 19.46 -4.94 1.05
C ALA A 662 19.12 -6.40 1.41
N GLY A 663 18.51 -7.13 0.47
CA GLY A 663 18.26 -8.55 0.59
C GLY A 663 19.53 -9.38 0.79
N PHE A 664 20.64 -9.03 0.14
CA PHE A 664 21.94 -9.68 0.34
C PHE A 664 22.43 -9.51 1.77
N ILE A 665 22.45 -8.28 2.30
CA ILE A 665 22.89 -8.00 3.67
C ILE A 665 22.05 -8.80 4.68
N VAL A 666 20.72 -8.75 4.53
CA VAL A 666 19.78 -9.47 5.42
C VAL A 666 19.97 -10.98 5.33
N ARG A 667 20.11 -11.54 4.13
CA ARG A 667 20.30 -12.99 3.95
C ARG A 667 21.67 -13.46 4.42
N LEU A 668 22.72 -12.67 4.23
CA LEU A 668 24.07 -12.96 4.71
C LEU A 668 24.08 -12.97 6.24
N ALA A 669 23.52 -11.93 6.88
CA ALA A 669 23.40 -11.86 8.33
C ALA A 669 22.61 -13.05 8.90
N GLY A 670 21.47 -13.39 8.28
CA GLY A 670 20.66 -14.54 8.69
C GLY A 670 21.38 -15.87 8.49
N THR A 671 22.14 -16.02 7.40
CA THR A 671 22.96 -17.21 7.15
C THR A 671 24.05 -17.34 8.20
N VAL A 672 24.82 -16.29 8.48
CA VAL A 672 25.88 -16.32 9.50
C VAL A 672 25.32 -16.69 10.87
N LEU A 673 24.21 -16.06 11.28
CA LEU A 673 23.52 -16.39 12.53
C LEU A 673 23.07 -17.85 12.57
N GLY A 674 22.43 -18.32 11.48
CA GLY A 674 21.96 -19.69 11.36
C GLY A 674 23.08 -20.74 11.30
N LEU A 675 24.24 -20.40 10.75
CA LEU A 675 25.42 -21.27 10.72
C LEU A 675 26.01 -21.46 12.12
N LEU A 676 26.18 -20.36 12.87
CA LEU A 676 26.70 -20.42 14.25
C LEU A 676 25.78 -21.25 15.15
N VAL A 677 24.48 -20.98 15.10
CA VAL A 677 23.49 -21.73 15.88
C VAL A 677 23.38 -23.18 15.39
N GLY A 678 23.42 -23.42 14.07
CA GLY A 678 23.37 -24.77 13.49
C GLY A 678 24.54 -25.64 13.91
N MET A 679 25.76 -25.07 13.97
CA MET A 679 26.93 -25.76 14.51
C MET A 679 26.75 -26.08 15.99
N ALA A 680 26.31 -25.11 16.79
CA ALA A 680 26.07 -25.32 18.22
C ALA A 680 25.06 -26.44 18.46
N VAL A 681 23.91 -26.42 17.75
CA VAL A 681 22.87 -27.43 17.85
C VAL A 681 23.39 -28.82 17.48
N TRP A 682 24.17 -28.93 16.40
CA TRP A 682 24.76 -30.21 16.00
C TRP A 682 25.68 -30.79 17.09
N TYR A 683 26.63 -30.00 17.61
CA TYR A 683 27.55 -30.50 18.64
C TYR A 683 26.88 -30.74 20.00
N ILE A 684 25.82 -30.00 20.33
CA ILE A 684 25.00 -30.30 21.52
C ILE A 684 24.24 -31.62 21.35
N GLY A 685 23.67 -31.88 20.17
CA GLY A 685 22.88 -33.07 19.90
C GLY A 685 23.69 -34.34 19.62
N ALA A 686 24.92 -34.19 19.09
CA ALA A 686 25.76 -35.29 18.66
C ALA A 686 27.02 -35.52 19.49
N GLY A 687 27.49 -34.51 20.23
CA GLY A 687 28.77 -34.61 20.94
C GLY A 687 29.90 -34.98 19.98
N SER A 688 30.59 -36.09 20.26
CA SER A 688 31.64 -36.67 19.41
C SER A 688 31.19 -37.87 18.56
N GLY A 689 29.91 -38.26 18.63
CA GLY A 689 29.38 -39.44 17.94
C GLY A 689 28.41 -39.09 16.80
N ASP A 690 27.65 -40.09 16.36
CA ASP A 690 26.77 -39.98 15.18
C ASP A 690 25.46 -39.20 15.41
N GLY A 691 25.19 -38.74 16.63
CA GLY A 691 23.97 -38.00 16.97
C GLY A 691 22.99 -38.77 17.86
N ASN A 692 22.50 -38.17 18.96
CA ASN A 692 21.34 -38.72 19.67
C ASN A 692 20.03 -38.29 18.95
N PRO A 693 19.21 -39.25 18.47
CA PRO A 693 17.89 -39.00 17.88
C PRO A 693 17.04 -37.95 18.62
N TYR A 694 16.87 -38.13 19.93
CA TYR A 694 16.00 -37.28 20.75
C TYR A 694 16.66 -35.94 21.03
N GLY A 695 17.97 -35.94 21.27
CA GLY A 695 18.76 -34.74 21.53
C GLY A 695 18.72 -33.77 20.34
N ILE A 696 18.87 -34.29 19.12
CA ILE A 696 18.83 -33.48 17.90
C ILE A 696 17.45 -32.90 17.62
N VAL A 697 16.37 -33.67 17.81
CA VAL A 697 15.00 -33.15 17.62
C VAL A 697 14.71 -32.03 18.63
N ILE A 698 14.99 -32.27 19.92
CA ILE A 698 14.70 -31.31 20.99
C ILE A 698 15.56 -30.05 20.83
N ALA A 699 16.87 -30.19 20.64
CA ALA A 699 17.78 -29.06 20.49
C ALA A 699 17.41 -28.24 19.24
N THR A 700 17.22 -28.88 18.08
CA THR A 700 16.88 -28.16 16.85
C THR A 700 15.56 -27.42 16.99
N THR A 701 14.53 -28.06 17.57
CA THR A 701 13.23 -27.40 17.78
C THR A 701 13.37 -26.20 18.73
N ALA A 702 14.07 -26.36 19.85
CA ALA A 702 14.25 -25.30 20.85
C ALA A 702 15.01 -24.09 20.31
N PHE A 703 16.10 -24.31 19.55
CA PHE A 703 16.91 -23.23 18.98
C PHE A 703 16.27 -22.58 17.74
N VAL A 704 15.42 -23.29 16.99
CA VAL A 704 14.69 -22.72 15.84
C VAL A 704 13.40 -21.99 16.28
N ALA A 705 12.83 -22.34 17.44
CA ALA A 705 11.60 -21.73 17.94
C ALA A 705 11.63 -20.18 18.05
N PRO A 706 12.70 -19.52 18.55
CA PRO A 706 12.80 -18.07 18.53
C PRO A 706 12.79 -17.46 17.12
N PHE A 707 13.39 -18.14 16.15
CA PHE A 707 13.38 -17.70 14.74
C PHE A 707 12.02 -17.86 14.10
N LEU A 708 11.27 -18.90 14.45
CA LEU A 708 9.86 -19.01 14.06
C LEU A 708 9.04 -17.87 14.65
N LEU A 709 9.23 -17.55 15.94
CA LEU A 709 8.53 -16.42 16.57
C LEU A 709 8.86 -15.09 15.88
N GLY A 710 10.14 -14.85 15.57
CA GLY A 710 10.57 -13.69 14.79
C GLY A 710 9.92 -13.63 13.41
N ARG A 711 9.80 -14.77 12.72
CA ARG A 711 9.06 -14.83 11.46
C ARG A 711 7.57 -14.50 11.61
N LEU A 712 6.95 -14.89 12.72
CA LEU A 712 5.52 -14.70 13.01
C LEU A 712 5.16 -13.27 13.43
N ALA A 713 6.05 -12.60 14.17
CA ALA A 713 5.72 -11.35 14.87
C ALA A 713 6.61 -10.14 14.50
N ALA A 714 7.77 -10.35 13.88
CA ALA A 714 8.62 -9.23 13.48
C ALA A 714 8.04 -8.47 12.28
N PRO A 715 8.43 -7.19 12.09
CA PRO A 715 8.03 -6.41 10.92
C PRO A 715 8.37 -7.14 9.60
N ALA A 716 7.53 -6.96 8.57
CA ALA A 716 7.65 -7.67 7.29
C ALA A 716 9.05 -7.57 6.64
N GLN A 717 9.77 -6.47 6.87
CA GLN A 717 11.13 -6.24 6.38
C GLN A 717 12.16 -7.21 6.98
N GLN A 718 11.96 -7.67 8.22
CA GLN A 718 12.85 -8.59 8.91
C GLN A 718 12.51 -10.06 8.64
N MET A 719 11.39 -10.37 7.99
CA MET A 719 10.91 -11.74 7.79
C MET A 719 11.95 -12.66 7.13
N MET A 720 12.70 -12.14 6.15
CA MET A 720 13.74 -12.89 5.44
C MET A 720 14.92 -13.25 6.35
N LEU A 721 15.28 -12.38 7.31
CA LEU A 721 16.37 -12.63 8.27
C LEU A 721 16.05 -13.87 9.12
N TRP A 722 14.87 -13.89 9.72
CA TRP A 722 14.42 -14.93 10.62
C TRP A 722 14.21 -16.27 9.89
N THR A 723 13.64 -16.21 8.69
CA THR A 723 13.44 -17.40 7.85
C THR A 723 14.78 -18.02 7.43
N MET A 724 15.73 -17.20 6.96
CA MET A 724 17.04 -17.70 6.52
C MET A 724 17.87 -18.27 7.68
N SER A 725 17.77 -17.65 8.86
CA SER A 725 18.43 -18.17 10.07
C SER A 725 17.90 -19.56 10.41
N GLY A 726 16.58 -19.74 10.49
CA GLY A 726 15.97 -21.03 10.80
C GLY A 726 16.24 -22.11 9.74
N VAL A 727 16.13 -21.77 8.45
CA VAL A 727 16.42 -22.71 7.35
C VAL A 727 17.88 -23.17 7.39
N THR A 728 18.81 -22.27 7.69
CA THR A 728 20.25 -22.59 7.74
C THR A 728 20.59 -23.52 8.91
N VAL A 729 19.96 -23.33 10.08
CA VAL A 729 20.11 -24.26 11.22
C VAL A 729 19.67 -25.67 10.84
N VAL A 730 18.46 -25.81 10.29
CA VAL A 730 17.91 -27.10 9.85
C VAL A 730 18.77 -27.71 8.74
N PHE A 731 19.31 -26.91 7.84
CA PHE A 731 20.19 -27.36 6.77
C PHE A 731 21.48 -28.00 7.32
N VAL A 732 22.17 -27.33 8.25
CA VAL A 732 23.42 -27.83 8.85
C VAL A 732 23.17 -29.14 9.60
N VAL A 733 22.14 -29.17 10.44
CA VAL A 733 21.79 -30.36 11.24
C VAL A 733 21.32 -31.50 10.34
N GLY A 734 20.47 -31.21 9.36
CA GLY A 734 19.89 -32.19 8.45
C GLY A 734 20.92 -32.87 7.55
N TYR A 735 21.87 -32.11 6.98
CA TYR A 735 22.98 -32.69 6.22
C TYR A 735 23.90 -33.53 7.09
N SER A 736 24.23 -33.03 8.28
CA SER A 736 25.08 -33.76 9.22
C SER A 736 24.46 -35.09 9.64
N TRP A 737 23.13 -35.13 9.83
CA TRP A 737 22.40 -36.36 10.14
C TRP A 737 22.34 -37.35 8.97
N ILE A 738 22.08 -36.86 7.75
CA ILE A 738 22.03 -37.70 6.56
C ILE A 738 23.39 -38.32 6.25
N ASP A 739 24.47 -37.54 6.33
CA ASP A 739 25.82 -37.99 6.00
C ASP A 739 26.35 -39.04 7.02
N THR A 740 25.83 -39.06 8.26
CA THR A 740 26.18 -40.09 9.26
C THR A 740 25.34 -41.36 9.16
N HIS A 741 24.06 -41.27 8.78
CA HIS A 741 23.13 -42.40 8.83
C HIS A 741 22.82 -43.06 7.48
N LEU A 742 22.98 -42.34 6.36
CA LEU A 742 22.77 -42.88 5.03
C LEU A 742 24.13 -43.10 4.33
N PRO A 743 24.35 -44.26 3.68
CA PRO A 743 25.54 -44.46 2.87
C PRO A 743 25.44 -43.62 1.58
N VAL A 744 26.00 -42.41 1.62
CA VAL A 744 26.04 -41.49 0.49
C VAL A 744 27.43 -41.54 -0.15
N LEU A 745 27.49 -41.59 -1.48
CA LEU A 745 28.76 -41.69 -2.22
C LEU A 745 29.62 -40.41 -2.11
N VAL A 746 28.95 -39.27 -1.91
CA VAL A 746 29.56 -37.95 -1.81
C VAL A 746 29.10 -37.29 -0.52
N ASN A 747 29.95 -37.35 0.50
CA ASN A 747 29.68 -36.75 1.82
C ASN A 747 30.14 -35.29 1.84
N ALA A 748 29.25 -34.40 2.26
CA ALA A 748 29.56 -32.99 2.49
C ALA A 748 30.38 -32.82 3.78
N GLY A 749 30.22 -33.75 4.72
CA GLY A 749 30.88 -33.81 6.02
C GLY A 749 29.89 -33.55 7.16
N VAL A 750 30.38 -33.22 8.34
CA VAL A 750 29.57 -33.11 9.56
C VAL A 750 29.86 -31.80 10.29
N GLY A 751 28.82 -31.12 10.79
CA GLY A 751 28.94 -29.92 11.61
C GLY A 751 29.69 -28.77 10.91
N VAL A 752 30.89 -28.42 11.40
CA VAL A 752 31.71 -27.30 10.88
C VAL A 752 31.95 -27.41 9.38
N THR A 753 32.24 -28.61 8.87
CA THR A 753 32.57 -28.77 7.44
C THR A 753 31.39 -28.46 6.53
N VAL A 754 30.17 -28.76 6.97
CA VAL A 754 28.93 -28.40 6.25
C VAL A 754 28.71 -26.89 6.33
N SER A 755 28.95 -26.30 7.50
CA SER A 755 28.66 -24.89 7.75
C SER A 755 29.51 -23.93 6.92
N TRP A 756 30.83 -24.12 6.84
CA TRP A 756 31.67 -23.22 6.03
C TRP A 756 31.43 -23.44 4.53
N LYS A 757 31.20 -24.68 4.08
CA LYS A 757 30.83 -24.97 2.68
C LYS A 757 29.54 -24.27 2.30
N ARG A 758 28.55 -24.29 3.21
CA ARG A 758 27.29 -23.56 3.03
C ARG A 758 27.52 -22.05 2.94
N ALA A 759 28.32 -21.47 3.83
CA ALA A 759 28.65 -20.04 3.77
C ALA A 759 29.25 -19.65 2.41
N LEU A 760 30.19 -20.44 1.91
CA LEU A 760 30.85 -20.21 0.63
C LEU A 760 29.86 -20.29 -0.55
N LEU A 761 29.01 -21.31 -0.60
CA LEU A 761 28.01 -21.47 -1.67
C LEU A 761 27.00 -20.31 -1.70
N VAL A 762 26.64 -19.78 -0.54
CA VAL A 762 25.76 -18.62 -0.42
C VAL A 762 26.45 -17.36 -0.97
N ILE A 763 27.73 -17.14 -0.64
CA ILE A 763 28.53 -16.03 -1.19
C ILE A 763 28.69 -16.16 -2.71
N ILE A 764 28.97 -17.36 -3.23
CA ILE A 764 29.09 -17.63 -4.68
C ILE A 764 27.76 -17.34 -5.39
N GLY A 765 26.64 -17.83 -4.86
CA GLY A 765 25.32 -17.60 -5.46
C GLY A 765 24.98 -16.10 -5.53
N PHE A 766 25.23 -15.36 -4.45
CA PHE A 766 24.95 -13.93 -4.43
C PHE A 766 25.88 -13.10 -5.30
N THR A 767 27.17 -13.43 -5.33
CA THR A 767 28.14 -12.75 -6.21
C THR A 767 27.79 -12.96 -7.68
N ALA A 768 27.40 -14.17 -8.08
CA ALA A 768 26.91 -14.45 -9.43
C ALA A 768 25.65 -13.63 -9.76
N SER A 769 24.66 -13.59 -8.87
CA SER A 769 23.46 -12.76 -9.06
C SER A 769 23.76 -11.27 -9.10
N PHE A 770 24.76 -10.80 -8.35
CA PHE A 770 25.19 -9.39 -8.38
C PHE A 770 25.87 -9.03 -9.70
N ILE A 771 26.73 -9.91 -10.23
CA ILE A 771 27.39 -9.73 -11.53
C ILE A 771 26.34 -9.62 -12.65
N VAL A 772 25.39 -10.55 -12.72
CA VAL A 772 24.37 -10.51 -13.78
C VAL A 772 23.42 -9.33 -13.62
N MET A 773 23.22 -8.81 -12.40
CA MET A 773 22.42 -7.60 -12.21
C MET A 773 23.06 -6.35 -12.84
N MET A 774 24.40 -6.29 -12.93
CA MET A 774 25.10 -5.15 -13.53
C MET A 774 24.95 -5.12 -15.07
N PHE A 775 24.73 -6.27 -15.72
CA PHE A 775 24.58 -6.36 -17.17
C PHE A 775 23.10 -6.46 -17.58
N PRO A 776 22.64 -5.81 -18.68
CA PRO A 776 23.30 -4.73 -19.45
C PRO A 776 23.22 -3.35 -18.78
N ARG A 777 22.16 -3.09 -17.99
CA ARG A 777 22.00 -1.88 -17.17
C ARG A 777 21.22 -2.22 -15.90
N PRO A 778 21.71 -1.86 -14.69
CA PRO A 778 20.96 -2.12 -13.46
C PRO A 778 19.66 -1.32 -13.45
N THR A 779 18.56 -2.00 -13.12
CA THR A 779 17.27 -1.37 -12.83
C THR A 779 17.35 -0.80 -11.41
N SER A 780 17.61 0.50 -11.30
CA SER A 780 17.80 1.18 -10.01
C SER A 780 16.45 1.43 -9.31
N SER A 781 16.38 1.09 -8.03
CA SER A 781 15.27 1.43 -7.13
C SER A 781 15.09 2.95 -7.01
N ARG A 782 16.15 3.75 -7.18
CA ARG A 782 16.05 5.23 -7.14
C ARG A 782 15.29 5.78 -8.33
N SER A 783 15.56 5.24 -9.53
CA SER A 783 14.82 5.59 -10.74
C SER A 783 13.36 5.18 -10.61
N LEU A 784 13.10 4.01 -10.02
CA LEU A 784 11.76 3.55 -9.72
C LEU A 784 11.02 4.54 -8.82
N VAL A 785 11.58 4.87 -7.66
CA VAL A 785 10.99 5.83 -6.71
C VAL A 785 10.66 7.15 -7.39
N ARG A 786 11.62 7.70 -8.16
CA ARG A 786 11.42 8.96 -8.88
C ARG A 786 10.30 8.85 -9.92
N GLN A 787 10.29 7.82 -10.76
CA GLN A 787 9.29 7.63 -11.81
C GLN A 787 7.91 7.33 -11.24
N THR A 788 7.82 6.56 -10.17
CA THR A 788 6.55 6.30 -9.47
C THR A 788 5.99 7.58 -8.90
N LEU A 789 6.81 8.39 -8.21
CA LEU A 789 6.35 9.67 -7.69
C LEU A 789 5.93 10.61 -8.82
N ALA A 790 6.68 10.68 -9.92
CA ALA A 790 6.33 11.45 -11.11
C ALA A 790 4.97 11.05 -11.71
N ALA A 791 4.75 9.74 -11.90
CA ALA A 791 3.51 9.22 -12.42
C ALA A 791 2.35 9.47 -11.44
N THR A 792 2.62 9.36 -10.13
CA THR A 792 1.62 9.67 -9.10
C THR A 792 1.25 11.15 -9.09
N THR A 793 2.22 12.06 -9.31
CA THR A 793 1.94 13.50 -9.49
C THR A 793 0.97 13.73 -10.65
N GLY A 794 1.18 13.05 -11.79
CA GLY A 794 0.29 13.12 -12.95
C GLY A 794 -1.13 12.63 -12.64
N GLU A 795 -1.25 11.50 -11.95
CA GLU A 795 -2.57 10.98 -11.54
C GLU A 795 -3.30 11.84 -10.53
N LEU A 796 -2.58 12.48 -9.59
CA LEU A 796 -3.20 13.45 -8.69
C LEU A 796 -3.81 14.62 -9.48
N GLY A 797 -3.11 15.09 -10.53
CA GLY A 797 -3.64 16.08 -11.47
C GLY A 797 -4.88 15.58 -12.22
N HIS A 798 -4.87 14.33 -12.66
CA HIS A 798 -6.01 13.72 -13.34
C HIS A 798 -7.23 13.54 -12.43
N ILE A 799 -7.04 13.10 -11.18
CA ILE A 799 -8.12 13.02 -10.17
C ILE A 799 -8.69 14.41 -9.90
N LEU A 800 -7.83 15.43 -9.73
CA LEU A 800 -8.26 16.81 -9.55
C LEU A 800 -9.04 17.34 -10.76
N ALA A 801 -8.62 17.01 -11.99
CA ALA A 801 -9.31 17.40 -13.21
C ALA A 801 -10.73 16.80 -13.28
N ILE A 802 -10.88 15.50 -12.99
CA ILE A 802 -12.19 14.83 -12.96
C ILE A 802 -13.13 15.50 -11.96
N GLU A 803 -12.63 15.88 -10.78
CA GLU A 803 -13.45 16.53 -9.75
C GLU A 803 -13.87 17.95 -10.15
N ILE A 804 -12.96 18.72 -10.75
CA ILE A 804 -13.28 20.07 -11.24
C ILE A 804 -14.26 20.01 -12.41
N GLU A 805 -14.08 19.08 -13.35
CA GLU A 805 -15.03 18.85 -14.44
C GLU A 805 -16.42 18.47 -13.90
N ALA A 806 -16.46 17.59 -12.90
CA ALA A 806 -17.71 17.23 -12.25
C ALA A 806 -18.37 18.43 -11.55
N LEU A 807 -17.59 19.30 -10.91
CA LEU A 807 -18.09 20.53 -10.29
C LEU A 807 -18.67 21.49 -11.34
N LEU A 808 -17.99 21.66 -12.47
CA LEU A 808 -18.46 22.48 -13.59
C LEU A 808 -19.73 21.90 -14.24
N ALA A 809 -19.84 20.58 -14.35
CA ALA A 809 -21.04 19.92 -14.87
C ALA A 809 -22.27 20.17 -13.97
N GLU A 810 -22.10 20.18 -12.65
CA GLU A 810 -23.18 20.52 -11.71
C GLU A 810 -23.55 22.00 -11.78
N GLU A 811 -22.59 22.88 -12.07
CA GLU A 811 -22.86 24.30 -12.29
C GLU A 811 -23.62 24.56 -13.59
N ALA A 812 -23.30 23.83 -14.67
CA ALA A 812 -24.07 23.87 -15.89
C ALA A 812 -25.53 23.44 -15.66
N ARG A 813 -25.77 22.46 -14.79
CA ARG A 813 -27.14 22.08 -14.36
C ARG A 813 -27.82 23.17 -13.52
N ALA A 814 -27.07 23.85 -12.65
CA ALA A 814 -27.60 24.98 -11.89
C ALA A 814 -28.05 26.12 -12.82
N ARG A 815 -27.29 26.42 -13.89
CA ARG A 815 -27.69 27.40 -14.94
C ARG A 815 -28.94 26.98 -15.69
N ALA A 816 -29.13 25.68 -15.90
CA ALA A 816 -30.33 25.13 -16.54
C ALA A 816 -31.58 25.15 -15.63
N GLY A 817 -31.48 25.67 -14.40
CA GLY A 817 -32.60 25.79 -13.45
C GLY A 817 -32.90 24.51 -12.65
N HIS A 818 -32.02 23.50 -12.72
CA HIS A 818 -32.17 22.27 -11.94
C HIS A 818 -31.58 22.43 -10.54
N HIS A 819 -32.43 22.84 -9.59
CA HIS A 819 -32.09 22.94 -8.16
C HIS A 819 -32.60 21.72 -7.40
N GLU A 820 -32.00 20.57 -7.64
CA GLU A 820 -32.33 19.36 -6.88
C GLU A 820 -31.43 19.27 -5.64
N LYS A 821 -32.05 19.25 -4.45
CA LYS A 821 -31.37 18.76 -3.24
C LYS A 821 -31.12 17.29 -3.48
N VAL A 822 -29.86 16.86 -3.54
CA VAL A 822 -29.56 15.47 -3.83
C VAL A 822 -29.73 14.67 -2.53
N PRO A 823 -30.81 13.87 -2.36
CA PRO A 823 -30.86 12.98 -1.22
C PRO A 823 -29.72 11.97 -1.37
N PHE A 824 -28.87 11.87 -0.35
CA PHE A 824 -27.92 10.77 -0.24
C PHE A 824 -28.70 9.49 0.10
N VAL A 825 -29.33 8.91 -0.91
CA VAL A 825 -29.99 7.61 -0.80
C VAL A 825 -28.90 6.57 -0.89
N GLY A 826 -28.48 6.05 0.27
CA GLY A 826 -27.58 4.91 0.29
C GLY A 826 -28.10 3.69 -0.48
N ASP A 827 -27.33 2.61 -0.41
CA ASP A 827 -27.31 1.41 -1.24
C ASP A 827 -28.66 0.71 -1.59
N GLN A 828 -29.53 1.34 -2.37
CA GLN A 828 -30.56 0.64 -3.13
C GLN A 828 -30.13 0.60 -4.60
N SER A 829 -29.41 -0.45 -5.02
CA SER A 829 -29.03 -0.77 -6.43
C SER A 829 -28.39 0.38 -7.22
N ASP A 830 -27.26 0.16 -7.91
CA ASP A 830 -26.60 1.25 -8.68
C ASP A 830 -27.57 2.06 -9.60
N GLN A 831 -28.67 1.46 -10.06
CA GLN A 831 -29.77 2.11 -10.78
C GLN A 831 -30.52 3.25 -10.05
N LYS A 832 -30.49 3.36 -8.71
CA LYS A 832 -31.11 4.48 -7.95
C LYS A 832 -30.11 5.40 -7.25
N ALA A 833 -28.81 5.12 -7.35
CA ALA A 833 -27.80 5.99 -6.76
C ALA A 833 -27.70 7.29 -7.57
N SER A 834 -27.59 8.43 -6.89
CA SER A 834 -27.35 9.70 -7.57
C SER A 834 -26.08 9.61 -8.42
N PRO A 835 -26.02 10.24 -9.62
CA PRO A 835 -24.80 10.30 -10.42
C PRO A 835 -23.60 10.86 -9.63
N LYS A 836 -23.84 11.74 -8.64
CA LYS A 836 -22.80 12.23 -7.73
C LYS A 836 -22.22 11.11 -6.86
N GLU A 837 -23.06 10.20 -6.35
CA GLU A 837 -22.64 9.10 -5.48
C GLU A 837 -21.86 8.03 -6.23
N GLN A 838 -22.32 7.62 -7.41
CA GLN A 838 -21.59 6.66 -8.26
C GLN A 838 -20.19 7.18 -8.60
N ARG A 839 -20.07 8.47 -8.94
CA ARG A 839 -18.78 9.14 -9.17
C ARG A 839 -17.88 9.08 -7.95
N VAL A 840 -18.38 9.42 -6.76
CA VAL A 840 -17.60 9.36 -5.50
C VAL A 840 -17.08 7.95 -5.24
N ARG A 841 -17.87 6.92 -5.54
CA ARG A 841 -17.43 5.51 -5.44
C ARG A 841 -16.28 5.22 -6.42
N LYS A 842 -16.38 5.66 -7.68
CA LYS A 842 -15.31 5.52 -8.70
C LYS A 842 -14.02 6.24 -8.27
N ILE A 843 -14.14 7.46 -7.75
CA ILE A 843 -12.97 8.26 -7.33
C ILE A 843 -12.35 7.69 -6.06
N ALA A 844 -13.15 7.26 -5.08
CA ALA A 844 -12.66 6.57 -3.89
C ALA A 844 -11.88 5.29 -4.26
N HIS A 845 -12.30 4.57 -5.30
CA HIS A 845 -11.54 3.44 -5.83
C HIS A 845 -10.20 3.87 -6.45
N LYS A 846 -10.19 4.89 -7.33
CA LYS A 846 -8.95 5.43 -7.93
C LYS A 846 -7.96 5.91 -6.85
N VAL A 847 -8.45 6.65 -5.86
CA VAL A 847 -7.68 7.09 -4.70
C VAL A 847 -7.07 5.90 -3.96
N LEU A 848 -7.84 4.85 -3.69
CA LEU A 848 -7.35 3.64 -3.03
C LEU A 848 -6.25 2.95 -3.85
N VAL A 849 -6.37 2.92 -5.18
CA VAL A 849 -5.32 2.42 -6.08
C VAL A 849 -4.05 3.26 -5.95
N VAL A 850 -4.15 4.59 -5.93
CA VAL A 850 -2.98 5.48 -5.74
C VAL A 850 -2.35 5.28 -4.35
N VAL A 851 -3.16 5.17 -3.29
CA VAL A 851 -2.67 4.89 -1.93
C VAL A 851 -1.91 3.56 -1.89
N THR A 852 -2.50 2.49 -2.44
CA THR A 852 -1.88 1.16 -2.43
C THR A 852 -0.54 1.14 -3.15
N ARG A 853 -0.43 1.85 -4.29
CA ARG A 853 0.82 1.98 -5.06
C ARG A 853 1.89 2.76 -4.29
N LEU A 854 1.52 3.88 -3.69
CA LEU A 854 2.44 4.64 -2.84
C LEU A 854 2.88 3.79 -1.63
N GLN A 855 1.98 3.09 -0.97
CA GLN A 855 2.34 2.17 0.13
C GLN A 855 3.28 1.05 -0.34
N ALA A 856 3.07 0.50 -1.54
CA ALA A 856 3.95 -0.50 -2.14
C ALA A 856 5.37 0.04 -2.44
N LEU A 857 5.54 1.36 -2.58
CA LEU A 857 6.85 2.00 -2.76
C LEU A 857 7.65 2.12 -1.46
N THR A 858 7.00 2.04 -0.29
CA THR A 858 7.63 2.24 1.03
C THR A 858 8.88 1.35 1.25
N PRO A 859 8.87 0.04 0.93
CA PRO A 859 10.05 -0.80 1.05
C PRO A 859 11.19 -0.31 0.14
N SER A 860 10.89 -0.01 -1.13
CA SER A 860 11.86 0.47 -2.12
C SER A 860 12.46 1.82 -1.74
N LEU A 861 11.67 2.71 -1.11
CA LEU A 861 12.15 3.98 -0.58
C LEU A 861 13.22 3.78 0.50
N GLN A 862 13.06 2.77 1.36
CA GLN A 862 14.01 2.46 2.42
C GLN A 862 15.23 1.68 1.92
N THR A 863 15.07 0.81 0.92
CA THR A 863 16.17 0.00 0.36
C THR A 863 17.05 0.80 -0.60
N ALA A 864 16.52 1.83 -1.25
CA ALA A 864 17.25 2.68 -2.20
C ALA A 864 18.49 3.39 -1.61
N LYS A 865 18.56 3.54 -0.27
CA LYS A 865 19.75 4.08 0.41
C LYS A 865 20.97 3.16 0.33
N PHE A 866 20.76 1.85 0.16
CA PHE A 866 21.82 0.86 0.15
C PHE A 866 22.46 0.66 -1.23
N GLU A 867 21.93 1.27 -2.30
CA GLU A 867 22.56 1.20 -3.61
C GLU A 867 23.93 1.92 -3.61
N PRO A 868 24.99 1.34 -4.21
CA PRO A 868 26.29 1.98 -4.28
C PRO A 868 26.21 3.32 -5.01
N HIS A 869 26.94 4.32 -4.51
CA HIS A 869 26.92 5.68 -5.02
C HIS A 869 28.11 5.89 -5.96
N MET A 870 27.85 6.03 -7.26
CA MET A 870 28.89 6.42 -8.23
C MET A 870 28.92 7.94 -8.49
N SER A 871 27.86 8.68 -8.16
CA SER A 871 27.65 10.08 -8.59
C SER A 871 27.23 11.05 -7.47
N GLY A 872 27.29 10.63 -6.19
CA GLY A 872 26.89 11.47 -5.04
C GLY A 872 25.86 10.79 -4.12
N THR A 873 25.55 11.42 -2.98
CA THR A 873 24.60 10.92 -1.97
C THR A 873 23.16 11.06 -2.44
N TRP A 874 22.36 10.01 -2.30
CA TRP A 874 20.93 10.08 -2.64
C TRP A 874 20.13 10.83 -1.55
N PRO A 875 19.32 11.86 -1.91
CA PRO A 875 18.60 12.70 -0.94
C PRO A 875 17.34 11.99 -0.42
N HIS A 876 17.52 10.98 0.43
CA HIS A 876 16.44 10.17 0.98
C HIS A 876 15.35 10.99 1.69
N GLU A 877 15.76 11.95 2.53
CA GLU A 877 14.84 12.79 3.31
C GLU A 877 13.92 13.62 2.40
N LYS A 878 14.45 14.14 1.28
CA LYS A 878 13.66 14.91 0.30
C LYS A 878 12.62 14.05 -0.41
N TYR A 879 12.98 12.82 -0.80
CA TYR A 879 12.02 11.87 -1.38
C TYR A 879 10.98 11.39 -0.37
N GLN A 880 11.35 11.23 0.89
CA GLN A 880 10.41 10.91 1.96
C GLN A 880 9.43 12.06 2.23
N ARG A 881 9.91 13.31 2.19
CA ARG A 881 9.05 14.50 2.26
C ARG A 881 8.10 14.56 1.07
N LEU A 882 8.60 14.36 -0.15
CA LEU A 882 7.79 14.32 -1.37
C LEU A 882 6.69 13.24 -1.27
N PHE A 883 7.03 12.05 -0.77
CA PHE A 883 6.08 10.97 -0.52
C PHE A 883 4.97 11.38 0.47
N ALA A 884 5.33 12.04 1.58
CA ALA A 884 4.38 12.56 2.55
C ALA A 884 3.48 13.65 1.93
N THR A 885 4.02 14.55 1.11
CA THR A 885 3.24 15.57 0.40
C THR A 885 2.21 14.94 -0.54
N HIS A 886 2.56 13.89 -1.30
CA HIS A 886 1.61 13.15 -2.14
C HIS A 886 0.46 12.54 -1.32
N MET A 887 0.77 11.90 -0.18
CA MET A 887 -0.26 11.39 0.75
C MET A 887 -1.18 12.50 1.26
N ASN A 888 -0.63 13.69 1.55
CA ASN A 888 -1.40 14.83 2.04
C ASN A 888 -2.28 15.46 0.95
N ILE A 889 -1.80 15.57 -0.30
CA ILE A 889 -2.63 15.99 -1.45
C ILE A 889 -3.80 15.03 -1.62
N LEU A 890 -3.52 13.72 -1.63
CA LEU A 890 -4.55 12.70 -1.79
C LEU A 890 -5.60 12.77 -0.67
N SER A 891 -5.18 13.00 0.57
CA SER A 891 -6.08 13.22 1.71
C SER A 891 -6.98 14.44 1.53
N SER A 892 -6.45 15.51 0.93
CA SER A 892 -7.17 16.75 0.71
C SER A 892 -8.15 16.62 -0.45
N LEU A 893 -7.77 15.92 -1.53
CA LEU A 893 -8.67 15.57 -2.62
C LEU A 893 -9.83 14.71 -2.12
N VAL A 894 -9.56 13.74 -1.28
CA VAL A 894 -10.58 12.91 -0.60
C VAL A 894 -11.59 13.74 0.19
N LEU A 895 -11.09 14.70 0.97
CA LEU A 895 -11.93 15.60 1.75
C LEU A 895 -12.78 16.48 0.83
N PHE A 896 -12.20 16.98 -0.27
CA PHE A 896 -12.89 17.76 -1.29
C PHE A 896 -13.99 16.94 -1.99
N THR A 897 -13.69 15.74 -2.49
CA THR A 897 -14.67 14.82 -3.09
C THR A 897 -15.84 14.56 -2.13
N GLY A 898 -15.53 14.32 -0.86
CA GLY A 898 -16.54 14.08 0.17
C GLY A 898 -17.47 15.29 0.36
N ALA A 899 -16.89 16.48 0.50
CA ALA A 899 -17.62 17.73 0.68
C ALA A 899 -18.48 18.07 -0.55
N PHE A 900 -17.89 17.95 -1.75
CA PHE A 900 -18.57 18.16 -3.02
C PHE A 900 -19.78 17.23 -3.22
N ALA A 901 -19.69 15.99 -2.74
CA ALA A 901 -20.81 15.05 -2.79
C ALA A 901 -22.06 15.51 -2.03
N GLN A 902 -21.89 16.32 -0.98
CA GLN A 902 -22.98 16.81 -0.14
C GLN A 902 -23.48 18.21 -0.56
N LEU A 903 -22.73 18.92 -1.42
CA LEU A 903 -23.11 20.26 -1.88
C LEU A 903 -24.26 20.23 -2.87
N ASP A 904 -25.27 21.05 -2.60
CA ASP A 904 -26.36 21.35 -3.52
C ASP A 904 -25.88 22.10 -4.77
N THR A 905 -26.63 22.04 -5.87
CA THR A 905 -26.25 22.68 -7.15
C THR A 905 -26.08 24.20 -7.01
N LYS A 906 -26.89 24.85 -6.15
CA LYS A 906 -26.75 26.28 -5.81
C LYS A 906 -25.41 26.58 -5.15
N TRP A 907 -25.02 25.79 -4.16
CA TRP A 907 -23.75 25.95 -3.44
C TRP A 907 -22.53 25.57 -4.29
N CYS A 908 -22.68 24.65 -5.25
CA CYS A 908 -21.65 24.39 -6.25
C CYS A 908 -21.42 25.60 -7.17
N SER A 909 -22.50 26.25 -7.61
CA SER A 909 -22.43 27.48 -8.43
C SER A 909 -21.75 28.61 -7.66
N ILE A 910 -22.13 28.81 -6.40
CA ILE A 910 -21.47 29.73 -5.46
C ILE A 910 -19.97 29.44 -5.37
N LEU A 911 -19.59 28.18 -5.13
CA LEU A 911 -18.19 27.79 -5.01
C LEU A 911 -17.38 28.17 -6.26
N ILE A 912 -17.92 27.96 -7.47
CA ILE A 912 -17.22 28.27 -8.72
C ILE A 912 -17.07 29.77 -8.95
N HIS A 913 -18.16 30.53 -8.85
CA HIS A 913 -18.16 31.95 -9.22
C HIS A 913 -17.52 32.84 -8.17
N GLN A 914 -17.62 32.45 -6.90
CA GLN A 914 -17.28 33.33 -5.79
C GLN A 914 -15.92 33.02 -5.15
N THR A 915 -15.28 31.90 -5.51
CA THR A 915 -13.96 31.55 -4.98
C THR A 915 -12.84 31.86 -5.97
N PRO A 916 -11.75 32.54 -5.54
CA PRO A 916 -10.63 32.84 -6.43
C PRO A 916 -9.86 31.58 -6.85
N LEU A 917 -10.06 30.46 -6.14
CA LEU A 917 -9.40 29.18 -6.37
C LEU A 917 -9.83 28.49 -7.67
N LEU A 918 -11.05 28.76 -8.14
CA LEU A 918 -11.63 28.15 -9.35
C LEU A 918 -11.61 29.09 -10.57
N ASN A 919 -10.86 30.19 -10.49
CA ASN A 919 -10.62 31.04 -11.65
C ASN A 919 -9.97 30.21 -12.78
N PRO A 920 -10.51 30.26 -14.02
CA PRO A 920 -9.97 29.50 -15.15
C PRO A 920 -8.47 29.70 -15.40
N ASN A 921 -7.96 30.91 -15.19
CA ASN A 921 -6.53 31.21 -15.36
C ASN A 921 -5.68 30.50 -14.28
N LEU A 922 -6.15 30.52 -13.02
CA LEU A 922 -5.47 29.84 -11.93
C LEU A 922 -5.54 28.32 -12.08
N LEU A 923 -6.67 27.78 -12.53
CA LEU A 923 -6.80 26.35 -12.83
C LEU A 923 -5.78 25.91 -13.90
N SER A 924 -5.60 26.72 -14.95
CA SER A 924 -4.56 26.50 -15.96
C SER A 924 -3.15 26.50 -15.34
N ASP A 925 -2.85 27.45 -14.46
CA ASP A 925 -1.58 27.50 -13.71
C ASP A 925 -1.39 26.26 -12.80
N ILE A 926 -2.45 25.78 -12.13
CA ILE A 926 -2.39 24.57 -11.28
C ILE A 926 -2.10 23.33 -12.11
N PHE A 927 -2.84 23.09 -13.19
CA PHE A 927 -2.65 21.91 -14.03
C PHE A 927 -1.32 21.94 -14.79
N SER A 928 -0.90 23.12 -15.26
CA SER A 928 0.41 23.28 -15.87
C SER A 928 1.53 23.01 -14.86
N ASN A 929 1.46 23.53 -13.64
CA ASN A 929 2.43 23.22 -12.58
C ASN A 929 2.50 21.71 -12.29
N ILE A 930 1.36 21.04 -12.09
CA ILE A 930 1.35 19.59 -11.82
C ILE A 930 1.97 18.80 -12.99
N SER A 931 1.65 19.16 -14.24
CA SER A 931 2.20 18.50 -15.42
C SER A 931 3.70 18.75 -15.61
N ILE A 932 4.17 19.99 -15.37
CA ILE A 932 5.60 20.34 -15.41
C ILE A 932 6.37 19.58 -14.32
N LEU A 933 5.83 19.51 -13.10
CA LEU A 933 6.45 18.79 -11.99
C LEU A 933 6.53 17.29 -12.27
N SER A 934 5.46 16.70 -12.79
CA SER A 934 5.44 15.29 -13.22
C SER A 934 6.48 15.03 -14.32
N TYR A 935 6.56 15.90 -15.33
CA TYR A 935 7.53 15.78 -16.42
C TYR A 935 8.99 15.94 -15.95
N ALA A 936 9.25 16.95 -15.11
CA ALA A 936 10.58 17.21 -14.55
C ALA A 936 11.07 16.03 -13.71
N LEU A 937 10.22 15.45 -12.86
CA LEU A 937 10.53 14.25 -12.09
C LEU A 937 10.74 13.02 -12.99
N ALA A 938 9.89 12.83 -14.01
CA ALA A 938 10.01 11.68 -14.92
C ALA A 938 11.34 11.68 -15.69
N GLY A 939 11.69 12.83 -16.27
CA GLY A 939 12.90 13.01 -17.08
C GLY A 939 14.17 13.40 -16.31
N ALA A 940 14.06 13.75 -15.03
CA ALA A 940 15.11 14.44 -14.26
C ALA A 940 15.62 15.70 -14.95
N HIS A 941 14.69 16.48 -15.52
CA HIS A 941 14.98 17.77 -16.13
C HIS A 941 14.90 18.88 -15.09
N PRO A 942 15.77 19.91 -15.17
CA PRO A 942 15.67 21.06 -14.30
C PRO A 942 14.35 21.78 -14.55
N LEU A 943 13.79 22.36 -13.47
CA LEU A 943 12.56 23.14 -13.59
C LEU A 943 12.81 24.43 -14.40
N PRO A 944 11.78 24.94 -15.09
CA PRO A 944 11.83 26.25 -15.71
C PRO A 944 12.19 27.37 -14.70
N PRO A 945 12.81 28.47 -15.16
CA PRO A 945 13.34 29.56 -14.32
C PRO A 945 12.35 30.26 -13.40
N SER A 946 11.07 30.20 -13.75
CA SER A 946 10.02 30.89 -13.01
C SER A 946 8.77 30.03 -13.03
N LEU A 947 8.73 29.03 -12.15
CA LEU A 947 7.45 28.43 -11.79
C LEU A 947 6.74 29.41 -10.84
N PRO A 948 5.58 29.98 -11.19
CA PRO A 948 4.89 30.89 -10.30
C PRO A 948 4.40 30.12 -9.07
N SER A 949 4.61 30.68 -7.88
CA SER A 949 3.97 30.18 -6.66
C SER A 949 2.47 30.41 -6.76
N LEU A 950 1.70 29.31 -6.70
CA LEU A 950 0.26 29.34 -6.90
C LEU A 950 -0.45 30.17 -5.83
N ARG A 951 0.05 30.16 -4.59
CA ARG A 951 -0.45 31.04 -3.51
C ARG A 951 -0.35 32.52 -3.84
N ASP A 952 0.77 32.97 -4.41
CA ASP A 952 0.92 34.38 -4.79
C ASP A 952 0.11 34.72 -6.05
N ARG A 953 -0.10 33.73 -6.95
CA ARG A 953 -1.02 33.87 -8.09
C ARG A 953 -2.47 34.04 -7.67
N ILE A 954 -2.93 33.33 -6.63
CA ILE A 954 -4.26 33.55 -6.04
C ILE A 954 -4.41 35.02 -5.63
N VAL A 955 -3.47 35.53 -4.84
CA VAL A 955 -3.46 36.93 -4.38
C VAL A 955 -3.41 37.91 -5.56
N TYR A 956 -2.63 37.59 -6.60
CA TYR A 956 -2.50 38.42 -7.79
C TYR A 956 -3.81 38.50 -8.59
N HIS A 957 -4.41 37.36 -8.95
CA HIS A 957 -5.64 37.33 -9.73
C HIS A 957 -6.80 38.00 -9.00
N GLU A 958 -6.85 37.87 -7.68
CA GLU A 958 -7.89 38.50 -6.89
C GLU A 958 -7.71 40.03 -6.79
N ARG A 959 -6.49 40.51 -6.52
CA ARG A 959 -6.19 41.96 -6.54
C ARG A 959 -6.48 42.57 -7.91
N LEU A 960 -6.15 41.83 -8.98
CA LEU A 960 -6.45 42.25 -10.34
C LEU A 960 -7.96 42.33 -10.60
N ALA A 961 -8.73 41.34 -10.14
CA ALA A 961 -10.20 41.35 -10.26
C ALA A 961 -10.81 42.56 -9.51
N ALA A 962 -10.32 42.86 -8.31
CA ALA A 962 -10.76 44.02 -7.52
C ALA A 962 -10.43 45.36 -8.21
N HIS A 963 -9.34 45.44 -8.98
CA HIS A 963 -8.93 46.65 -9.71
C HIS A 963 -9.64 46.83 -11.05
N ILE A 964 -9.95 45.74 -11.78
CA ILE A 964 -10.63 45.79 -13.09
C ILE A 964 -12.12 46.06 -12.94
N TYR A 965 -12.74 45.58 -11.85
CA TYR A 965 -14.14 45.83 -11.53
C TYR A 965 -14.30 46.68 -10.27
N PRO A 966 -13.88 47.96 -10.28
CA PRO A 966 -14.03 48.85 -9.13
C PRO A 966 -15.48 49.31 -9.01
N GLY A 967 -16.37 48.42 -8.58
CA GLY A 967 -17.76 48.69 -8.25
C GLY A 967 -18.71 48.86 -9.44
N SER A 968 -19.44 47.81 -9.80
CA SER A 968 -20.80 47.98 -10.34
C SER A 968 -21.76 48.23 -9.17
N LYS A 969 -21.69 49.41 -8.57
CA LYS A 969 -22.84 49.93 -7.82
C LYS A 969 -23.81 50.49 -8.86
N LYS A 970 -24.83 49.72 -9.23
CA LYS A 970 -26.07 50.32 -9.74
C LYS A 970 -26.86 50.82 -8.54
N GLU A 971 -27.08 52.13 -8.49
CA GLU A 971 -28.26 52.70 -7.85
C GLU A 971 -29.49 52.08 -8.53
N SER A 972 -30.25 51.26 -7.82
CA SER A 972 -31.64 50.97 -8.18
C SER A 972 -32.50 51.17 -6.93
N ASP A 973 -32.92 52.41 -6.74
CA ASP A 973 -34.21 52.72 -6.13
C ASP A 973 -35.28 52.04 -6.97
N THR A 974 -35.79 50.89 -6.52
CA THR A 974 -37.16 50.43 -6.81
C THR A 974 -37.51 49.30 -5.85
N ASP A 975 -38.48 49.59 -4.98
CA ASP A 975 -39.27 48.59 -4.25
C ASP A 975 -39.86 47.58 -5.24
N SER A 976 -39.35 46.35 -5.24
CA SER A 976 -40.10 45.19 -5.74
C SER A 976 -39.75 43.94 -4.95
N SER A 977 -40.73 43.47 -4.19
CA SER A 977 -40.71 42.26 -3.39
C SER A 977 -40.88 40.99 -4.25
N ASP A 978 -39.91 40.68 -5.09
CA ASP A 978 -39.79 39.37 -5.73
C ASP A 978 -38.31 38.96 -5.81
N THR A 979 -37.94 37.97 -4.99
CA THR A 979 -36.62 37.33 -4.99
C THR A 979 -36.46 36.44 -6.22
N ASP A 980 -36.13 37.05 -7.37
CA ASP A 980 -35.78 36.36 -8.61
C ASP A 980 -34.27 36.37 -8.88
N ILE A 981 -33.77 35.23 -9.34
CA ILE A 981 -32.37 34.78 -9.38
C ILE A 981 -31.54 35.44 -10.52
N ARG A 982 -31.78 36.72 -10.85
CA ARG A 982 -31.18 37.33 -12.06
C ARG A 982 -30.08 38.37 -11.88
N ASP A 983 -29.82 38.84 -10.66
CA ASP A 983 -28.74 39.80 -10.42
C ASP A 983 -27.69 39.19 -9.49
N LEU A 984 -26.79 38.39 -10.06
CA LEU A 984 -25.50 38.03 -9.44
C LEU A 984 -24.40 38.65 -10.31
N GLU A 985 -24.23 39.98 -10.18
CA GLU A 985 -23.14 40.70 -10.83
C GLU A 985 -21.79 40.41 -10.16
N PHE A 986 -20.74 40.39 -10.98
CA PHE A 986 -19.37 40.03 -10.60
C PHE A 986 -18.74 41.12 -9.72
N VAL A 987 -18.52 40.85 -8.42
CA VAL A 987 -17.76 41.74 -7.53
C VAL A 987 -16.69 40.94 -6.79
N GLY A 988 -15.42 41.15 -7.17
CA GLY A 988 -14.28 40.55 -6.48
C GLY A 988 -14.05 41.24 -5.13
N ASN A 989 -14.29 40.54 -4.01
CA ASN A 989 -13.96 41.06 -2.68
C ASN A 989 -13.25 40.04 -1.77
N THR A 990 -11.99 40.36 -1.48
CA THR A 990 -11.14 40.05 -0.31
C THR A 990 -10.73 38.60 0.00
N ILE A 991 -9.43 38.36 -0.17
CA ILE A 991 -8.66 37.16 0.16
C ILE A 991 -8.81 36.80 1.65
N ASP A 992 -9.17 37.77 2.49
CA ASP A 992 -9.40 37.70 3.94
C ASP A 992 -10.50 36.72 4.37
N GLY A 993 -11.27 36.19 3.43
CA GLY A 993 -12.44 35.35 3.71
C GLY A 993 -13.59 36.16 4.32
N SER A 994 -13.52 37.49 4.24
CA SER A 994 -14.43 38.40 4.94
C SER A 994 -15.85 38.45 4.35
N THR A 995 -15.97 38.01 3.09
CA THR A 995 -17.21 37.96 2.30
C THR A 995 -17.72 36.54 2.12
N LEU A 996 -16.93 35.51 2.47
CA LEU A 996 -17.23 34.09 2.22
C LEU A 996 -17.65 33.77 0.77
N GLY A 997 -17.30 34.63 -0.19
CA GLY A 997 -17.78 34.58 -1.57
C GLY A 997 -19.09 35.36 -1.83
N PHE A 998 -19.86 35.69 -0.79
CA PHE A 998 -21.12 36.41 -0.93
C PHE A 998 -20.92 37.92 -1.11
N GLU A 999 -21.80 38.53 -1.91
CA GLU A 999 -21.86 39.98 -2.14
C GLU A 999 -22.18 40.74 -0.83
N GLU A 1000 -23.09 40.19 -0.03
CA GLU A 1000 -23.33 40.54 1.36
C GLU A 1000 -23.38 39.28 2.22
N LEU A 1001 -22.44 39.17 3.17
CA LEU A 1001 -22.48 38.11 4.18
C LEU A 1001 -23.64 38.42 5.14
N SER A 1002 -24.67 37.57 5.15
CA SER A 1002 -25.78 37.66 6.10
C SER A 1002 -25.67 36.60 7.19
N LEU A 1003 -26.30 36.86 8.34
CA LEU A 1003 -26.41 35.89 9.43
C LEU A 1003 -27.12 34.60 8.97
N ASP A 1004 -28.11 34.71 8.08
CA ASP A 1004 -28.85 33.56 7.55
C ASP A 1004 -27.95 32.63 6.73
N ILE A 1005 -27.02 33.18 5.95
CA ILE A 1005 -26.03 32.41 5.18
C ILE A 1005 -25.06 31.68 6.12
N LEU A 1006 -24.67 32.32 7.23
CA LEU A 1006 -23.83 31.69 8.25
C LEU A 1006 -24.53 30.52 8.95
N MET A 1007 -25.85 30.60 9.10
CA MET A 1007 -26.66 29.56 9.74
C MET A 1007 -27.05 28.41 8.80
N ASP A 1008 -26.88 28.54 7.49
CA ASP A 1008 -27.22 27.48 6.51
C ASP A 1008 -26.45 26.16 6.80
N GLU A 1009 -27.15 25.03 6.73
CA GLU A 1009 -26.63 23.67 6.92
C GLU A 1009 -25.52 23.30 5.93
N GLN A 1010 -25.52 23.90 4.72
CA GLN A 1010 -24.58 23.59 3.65
C GLN A 1010 -23.22 24.29 3.80
N LEU A 1011 -23.12 25.35 4.63
CA LEU A 1011 -21.90 26.14 4.80
C LEU A 1011 -20.69 25.32 5.27
N PRO A 1012 -20.79 24.38 6.23
CA PRO A 1012 -19.64 23.56 6.63
C PRO A 1012 -19.08 22.70 5.49
N ALA A 1013 -19.94 22.17 4.62
CA ALA A 1013 -19.49 21.42 3.44
C ALA A 1013 -18.77 22.36 2.45
N HIS A 1014 -19.31 23.56 2.23
CA HIS A 1014 -18.71 24.57 1.37
C HIS A 1014 -17.34 25.03 1.89
N ALA A 1015 -17.26 25.37 3.19
CA ALA A 1015 -16.02 25.73 3.87
C ALA A 1015 -14.98 24.61 3.82
N THR A 1016 -15.42 23.36 3.99
CA THR A 1016 -14.53 22.18 3.90
C THR A 1016 -13.97 22.01 2.49
N ALA A 1017 -14.80 22.17 1.46
CA ALA A 1017 -14.35 22.12 0.05
C ALA A 1017 -13.32 23.22 -0.24
N LEU A 1018 -13.56 24.44 0.24
CA LEU A 1018 -12.65 25.57 0.09
C LEU A 1018 -11.30 25.35 0.79
N VAL A 1019 -11.31 24.91 2.06
CA VAL A 1019 -10.08 24.62 2.82
C VAL A 1019 -9.31 23.48 2.17
N ALA A 1020 -10.00 22.45 1.69
CA ALA A 1020 -9.38 21.33 0.99
C ALA A 1020 -8.70 21.77 -0.32
N LEU A 1021 -9.38 22.54 -1.17
CA LEU A 1021 -8.81 23.08 -2.41
C LEU A 1021 -7.63 24.02 -2.13
N SER A 1022 -7.77 24.94 -1.17
CA SER A 1022 -6.68 25.82 -0.75
C SER A 1022 -5.46 25.02 -0.29
N ASN A 1023 -5.69 23.93 0.45
CA ASN A 1023 -4.62 23.07 0.90
C ASN A 1023 -3.94 22.33 -0.25
N VAL A 1024 -4.70 21.82 -1.23
CA VAL A 1024 -4.15 21.19 -2.45
C VAL A 1024 -3.21 22.16 -3.15
N VAL A 1025 -3.64 23.40 -3.41
CA VAL A 1025 -2.79 24.43 -4.03
C VAL A 1025 -1.51 24.63 -3.22
N SER A 1026 -1.65 24.74 -1.91
CA SER A 1026 -0.51 24.99 -1.03
C SER A 1026 0.47 23.79 -0.95
N LEU A 1027 -0.02 22.56 -1.10
CA LEU A 1027 0.79 21.34 -1.18
C LEU A 1027 1.47 21.21 -2.55
N VAL A 1028 0.83 21.69 -3.63
CA VAL A 1028 1.46 21.74 -4.95
C VAL A 1028 2.64 22.72 -4.95
N ASP A 1029 2.53 23.85 -4.25
CA ASP A 1029 3.66 24.77 -4.04
C ASP A 1029 4.79 24.10 -3.23
N GLU A 1030 4.47 23.40 -2.14
CA GLU A 1030 5.49 22.66 -1.37
C GLU A 1030 6.15 21.55 -2.22
N MET A 1031 5.36 20.86 -3.04
CA MET A 1031 5.86 19.89 -4.00
C MET A 1031 6.79 20.55 -5.01
N SER A 1032 6.47 21.74 -5.51
CA SER A 1032 7.32 22.53 -6.40
C SER A 1032 8.67 22.85 -5.76
N GLU A 1033 8.69 23.29 -4.50
CA GLU A 1033 9.92 23.55 -3.74
C GLU A 1033 10.77 22.28 -3.59
N ILE A 1034 10.15 21.15 -3.24
CA ILE A 1034 10.87 19.88 -3.09
C ILE A 1034 11.44 19.40 -4.43
N VAL A 1035 10.69 19.53 -5.53
CA VAL A 1035 11.15 19.15 -6.87
C VAL A 1035 12.25 20.07 -7.37
N LYS A 1036 12.16 21.38 -7.09
CA LYS A 1036 13.22 22.36 -7.35
C LYS A 1036 14.52 21.96 -6.65
N ASP A 1037 14.41 21.53 -5.41
CA ASP A 1037 15.50 21.03 -4.58
C ASP A 1037 16.10 19.69 -5.04
N LEU A 1038 15.36 18.91 -5.84
CA LEU A 1038 15.75 17.60 -6.35
C LEU A 1038 16.30 17.66 -7.78
N CYS A 1039 15.68 18.46 -8.65
CA CYS A 1039 15.99 18.53 -10.08
C CYS A 1039 16.79 19.79 -10.46
N GLY A 1040 16.87 20.78 -9.57
CA GLY A 1040 17.41 22.10 -9.85
C GLY A 1040 16.43 22.99 -10.62
N GLU A 1041 16.83 24.24 -10.83
CA GLU A 1041 16.11 25.25 -11.60
C GLU A 1041 17.04 25.86 -12.64
N LEU A 1042 16.53 26.13 -13.83
CA LEU A 1042 17.23 26.88 -14.86
C LEU A 1042 17.34 28.36 -14.44
N THR A 1043 18.53 28.87 -14.13
CA THR A 1043 18.67 30.27 -13.70
C THR A 1043 18.85 31.21 -14.90
N PHE A 1044 17.95 32.19 -15.04
CA PHE A 1044 18.20 33.38 -15.85
C PHE A 1044 18.56 34.54 -14.93
N HIS A 1045 19.86 34.89 -14.84
CA HIS A 1045 20.35 35.91 -13.93
C HIS A 1045 19.63 37.26 -14.08
N GLY A 1046 19.33 37.71 -15.31
CA GLY A 1046 18.59 38.96 -15.55
C GLY A 1046 17.07 38.86 -15.34
N PHE A 1047 16.49 37.66 -15.33
CA PHE A 1047 15.04 37.49 -15.21
C PHE A 1047 14.55 37.73 -13.79
N GLN A 1048 15.31 37.35 -12.76
CA GLN A 1048 14.91 37.56 -11.37
C GLN A 1048 14.88 39.04 -10.98
N GLU A 1049 15.86 39.82 -11.44
CA GLU A 1049 15.85 41.29 -11.28
C GLU A 1049 14.70 41.91 -12.05
N PHE A 1050 14.49 41.49 -13.31
CA PHE A 1050 13.36 41.96 -14.11
C PHE A 1050 12.00 41.62 -13.47
N GLN A 1051 11.86 40.42 -12.91
CA GLN A 1051 10.64 39.99 -12.22
C GLN A 1051 10.42 40.82 -10.95
N LYS A 1052 11.46 41.08 -10.15
CA LYS A 1052 11.36 41.97 -8.98
C LYS A 1052 10.98 43.39 -9.38
N ASP A 1053 11.58 43.93 -10.44
CA ASP A 1053 11.25 45.25 -10.97
C ASP A 1053 9.80 45.30 -11.47
N PHE A 1054 9.34 44.26 -12.16
CA PHE A 1054 7.97 44.18 -12.66
C PHE A 1054 6.96 44.05 -11.51
N VAL A 1055 7.23 43.16 -10.55
CA VAL A 1055 6.44 43.02 -9.31
C VAL A 1055 6.40 44.33 -8.53
N GLY A 1056 7.54 45.03 -8.42
CA GLY A 1056 7.61 46.34 -7.78
C GLY A 1056 6.83 47.42 -8.52
N ARG A 1057 6.77 47.36 -9.86
CA ARG A 1057 5.91 48.24 -10.68
C ARG A 1057 4.43 47.90 -10.48
N GLU A 1058 4.06 46.63 -10.51
CA GLU A 1058 2.70 46.18 -10.22
C GLU A 1058 2.25 46.64 -8.83
N GLU A 1059 3.09 46.46 -7.81
CA GLU A 1059 2.78 46.87 -6.44
C GLU A 1059 2.65 48.38 -6.30
N LYS A 1060 3.45 49.16 -7.03
CA LYS A 1060 3.30 50.62 -7.11
C LYS A 1060 2.03 51.04 -7.84
N VAL A 1061 1.58 50.32 -8.87
CA VAL A 1061 0.33 50.61 -9.58
C VAL A 1061 -0.88 50.23 -8.72
N ILE A 1062 -0.83 49.05 -8.10
CA ILE A 1062 -1.89 48.54 -7.22
C ILE A 1062 -2.00 49.39 -5.95
N GLY A 1063 -0.87 49.72 -5.32
CA GLY A 1063 -0.79 50.61 -4.15
C GLY A 1063 -1.02 52.09 -4.49
N GLY A 1064 -0.70 52.51 -5.72
CA GLY A 1064 -0.98 53.85 -6.24
C GLY A 1064 -2.48 54.14 -6.39
N GLY A 1065 -3.31 53.11 -6.57
CA GLY A 1065 -4.77 53.24 -6.50
C GLY A 1065 -5.27 53.67 -5.10
N PHE A 1066 -4.51 53.35 -4.05
CA PHE A 1066 -4.75 53.85 -2.69
C PHE A 1066 -4.33 55.32 -2.54
N SER A 1067 -3.22 55.70 -3.18
CA SER A 1067 -2.78 57.10 -3.23
C SER A 1067 -3.73 57.99 -4.04
N HIS A 1068 -4.41 57.49 -5.06
CA HIS A 1068 -5.34 58.31 -5.85
C HIS A 1068 -6.71 58.51 -5.16
N ARG A 1069 -7.01 57.72 -4.11
CA ARG A 1069 -8.12 57.95 -3.17
C ARG A 1069 -7.75 58.89 -2.02
N ILE A 1070 -6.46 59.12 -1.80
CA ILE A 1070 -5.96 60.19 -0.95
C ILE A 1070 -5.76 61.40 -1.86
N GLY A 1071 -6.77 62.27 -1.94
CA GLY A 1071 -6.62 63.55 -2.63
C GLY A 1071 -5.45 64.34 -2.04
N LEU A 1072 -4.27 64.20 -2.62
CA LEU A 1072 -3.16 65.13 -2.51
C LEU A 1072 -3.18 65.99 -3.77
N ARG A 1073 -4.07 66.98 -3.73
CA ARG A 1073 -3.78 68.34 -4.17
C ARG A 1073 -4.15 69.30 -3.06
#